data_AF-A0A9N9QRZ2-F1
#
_entry.id   AF-A0A9N9QRZ2-F1
#
_cell.length_a   1.000
_cell.length_b   1.000
_cell.length_c   1.000
_cell.angle_alpha   90.00
_cell.angle_beta   90.00
_cell.angle_gamma   90.00
#
_symmetry.space_group_name_H-M   'P 1'
#
loop_
_entity.id
_entity.type
_entity.pdbx_description
1 polymer ?
#
loop_
_entity_poly.entity_id
_entity_poly.type
_entity_poly.pdbx_seq_one_letter_code
_entity_poly.pdbx_strand_id
1 'polypeptide(L)'
;MNDSDFSDNQEEGDEGHDEVLDPDNPEHAFAIIEKNYMKTIIELENRKDAAQFADDFNKLFDAYYNTYIIHKETETQYDCLEKDLDEKRAKLEVAIKVTEADKTTIHTLKVEIEKAWELADAAHAREQLAQEIIDNLRAQVENLNAEIEFKNKMNQDTDDVGDLSKHKDGLERERDKLMNEVTQLTTKLVNAIGYQEELEKKTSMADIKINELTNQLEDHAADMLRERRAKEELVNDLAEERKKIEDRDLEIRNTRENVVEQGKRIAKLEIDVRDHRYIIDRLNKENEVATNKVAKLQDDYNTTAFDLEKTKSMFQKKQTDLKSAEEENTRLKTDLAKLIKAKELADKRIVMLNGDKDEINIDRHYMRQRIAVLEKEVDDYKRFMEEDRRALEAASKDKEGLNKTIQRHQAAARDQEKLIQIQNQSKKKLEIELDTFFIESGKQKKQIHQLERERDKLAEEQLELTKTIEDNMDDIRAKKAQIFDLKRTIQEKEMQVRQQQNIYEAIRADRNSLQKSLQESTAECGELKKKLKIVFHQTEQLKEDVAMKEKLLVKDENTLRKAAKEKDNLRIEVMAGLNQIRELRKDVKEQKDEEKRLHKTILAHEKVIRSQIKDTEQLMNERDVLGSQLVRRNDEIALLHEKIKILRSTLSRGETQYDQRLQDIKLLKIVIKRMRQEKMLIAKSMNNMVDLRQEIFHLERDLTQARLQCKALEQEAQNPLNIHRWRKLEGSDPEVVDLLQKIRSLQKRLLQQASQAVEKERKLKEAERLYLNLRKVLAKQPGPGIRDELVKTQRSLKNRGNKLKCLVAELNMSELKAAEYKTDVEKLAEELREIKEKYFQEKKTNHVLRMAQRNSDRPNSPSSMVVKDAQAHSQTSFTGGGFRMSVPQSQQIPIK
;
A
#
# COMPACT_ATOMS: atom_id res chain seq x y z
N MET A 1 113.21 49.72 -3.11
CA MET A 1 112.38 50.68 -3.86
C MET A 1 110.92 50.32 -3.63
N ASN A 2 110.03 51.17 -3.14
CA ASN A 2 110.13 52.41 -2.34
C ASN A 2 108.80 52.46 -1.54
N ASP A 3 108.64 52.93 -0.31
CA ASP A 3 109.53 53.33 0.80
C ASP A 3 108.72 53.23 2.12
N SER A 4 109.37 53.46 3.28
CA SER A 4 108.88 54.14 4.52
C SER A 4 107.44 53.92 5.05
N ASP A 5 107.18 53.78 6.35
CA ASP A 5 108.03 53.84 7.55
C ASP A 5 107.29 53.18 8.75
N PHE A 6 107.92 52.80 9.87
CA PHE A 6 108.15 53.61 11.10
C PHE A 6 106.96 54.54 11.48
N SER A 7 106.56 54.67 12.75
CA SER A 7 106.94 54.03 14.04
C SER A 7 105.88 54.41 15.10
N ASP A 8 105.60 53.59 16.12
CA ASP A 8 106.08 53.71 17.53
C ASP A 8 105.63 54.98 18.29
N ASN A 9 105.62 54.93 19.64
CA ASN A 9 105.02 55.87 20.62
C ASN A 9 103.49 55.74 20.85
N GLN A 10 102.94 56.06 22.03
CA GLN A 10 103.39 56.00 23.44
C GLN A 10 102.14 56.28 24.31
N GLU A 11 102.14 55.89 25.59
CA GLU A 11 101.10 56.31 26.54
C GLU A 11 101.46 57.66 27.17
N GLU A 12 100.64 58.69 26.96
CA GLU A 12 100.48 59.81 27.90
C GLU A 12 98.97 59.95 28.21
N GLY A 13 98.65 60.26 29.46
CA GLY A 13 97.29 60.59 29.89
C GLY A 13 97.12 62.10 30.04
N ASP A 14 95.88 62.58 30.04
CA ASP A 14 95.57 63.98 30.26
C ASP A 14 94.42 64.15 31.27
N GLU A 15 94.37 65.32 31.92
CA GLU A 15 93.41 65.63 33.00
C GLU A 15 92.15 66.33 32.47
N GLY A 16 91.15 66.52 33.34
CA GLY A 16 89.83 67.00 32.95
C GLY A 16 89.79 68.49 32.58
N HIS A 17 89.16 68.81 31.45
CA HIS A 17 88.78 70.17 31.05
C HIS A 17 87.26 70.40 31.23
N ASP A 18 86.88 71.53 31.83
CA ASP A 18 85.47 71.98 31.89
C ASP A 18 84.93 72.29 30.47
N GLU A 19 83.78 71.73 30.11
CA GLU A 19 83.18 71.93 28.78
C GLU A 19 82.67 73.38 28.57
N VAL A 20 83.25 74.04 27.57
CA VAL A 20 82.77 75.34 27.07
C VAL A 20 81.64 75.08 26.07
N LEU A 21 80.40 75.15 26.53
CA LEU A 21 79.20 74.99 25.69
C LEU A 21 79.09 76.11 24.64
N ASP A 22 79.28 75.76 23.37
CA ASP A 22 79.20 76.67 22.21
C ASP A 22 77.73 76.95 21.79
N PRO A 23 77.28 78.22 21.76
CA PRO A 23 75.93 78.59 21.32
C PRO A 23 75.57 78.22 19.87
N ASP A 24 76.54 78.13 18.96
CA ASP A 24 76.28 77.86 17.54
C ASP A 24 76.29 76.34 17.22
N ASN A 25 76.64 75.47 18.19
CA ASN A 25 76.57 74.02 18.04
C ASN A 25 75.17 73.48 18.44
N PRO A 26 74.40 72.83 17.52
CA PRO A 26 73.09 72.27 17.83
C PRO A 26 73.12 71.19 18.93
N GLU A 27 74.23 70.48 19.15
CA GLU A 27 74.32 69.48 20.23
C GLU A 27 74.38 70.12 21.62
N HIS A 28 75.06 71.26 21.76
CA HIS A 28 75.14 72.00 23.02
C HIS A 28 73.90 72.86 23.29
N ALA A 29 73.09 73.16 22.28
CA ALA A 29 71.89 74.00 22.40
C ALA A 29 70.96 73.56 23.55
N PHE A 30 70.78 72.25 23.76
CA PHE A 30 69.97 71.73 24.86
C PHE A 30 70.58 72.06 26.24
N ALA A 31 71.86 71.78 26.46
CA ALA A 31 72.56 72.08 27.71
C ALA A 31 72.61 73.59 28.00
N ILE A 32 72.67 74.42 26.96
CA ILE A 32 72.56 75.89 27.07
C ILE A 32 71.14 76.31 27.47
N ILE A 33 70.10 75.69 26.91
CA ILE A 33 68.70 75.94 27.29
C ILE A 33 68.45 75.51 28.75
N GLU A 34 68.94 74.34 29.17
CA GLU A 34 68.87 73.84 30.56
C GLU A 34 69.59 74.78 31.56
N LYS A 35 70.82 75.21 31.24
CA LYS A 35 71.59 76.14 32.06
C LYS A 35 70.93 77.52 32.17
N ASN A 36 70.30 77.99 31.08
CA ASN A 36 69.52 79.23 31.08
C ASN A 36 68.18 79.08 31.83
N TYR A 37 67.51 77.94 31.71
CA TYR A 37 66.29 77.59 32.45
C TYR A 37 66.54 77.61 33.97
N MET A 38 67.56 76.90 34.44
CA MET A 38 67.96 76.91 35.85
C MET A 38 68.25 78.34 36.36
N LYS A 39 68.96 79.15 35.56
CA LYS A 39 69.23 80.54 35.91
C LYS A 39 67.96 81.40 35.96
N THR A 40 67.05 81.24 35.00
CA THR A 40 65.81 82.02 34.93
C THR A 40 64.81 81.64 36.04
N ILE A 41 64.75 80.38 36.47
CA ILE A 41 64.02 79.99 37.69
C ILE A 41 64.56 80.74 38.90
N ILE A 42 65.88 80.68 39.13
CA ILE A 42 66.51 81.36 40.27
C ILE A 42 66.25 82.87 40.23
N GLU A 43 66.22 83.50 39.04
CA GLU A 43 65.85 84.92 38.90
C GLU A 43 64.35 85.22 39.09
N LEU A 44 63.45 84.28 38.75
CA LEU A 44 62.00 84.38 38.95
C LEU A 44 61.61 84.17 40.42
N GLU A 45 62.12 83.14 41.07
CA GLU A 45 61.85 82.81 42.48
C GLU A 45 62.32 83.92 43.44
N ASN A 46 63.48 84.53 43.15
CA ASN A 46 63.98 85.66 43.93
C ASN A 46 63.16 86.96 43.76
N ARG A 47 62.22 87.02 42.81
CA ARG A 47 61.32 88.17 42.59
C ARG A 47 59.89 87.82 43.00
N LYS A 48 59.48 88.30 44.19
CA LYS A 48 58.18 87.99 44.81
C LYS A 48 56.95 88.20 43.89
N ASP A 49 57.01 89.18 42.99
CA ASP A 49 55.91 89.50 42.07
C ASP A 49 55.90 88.61 40.81
N ALA A 50 56.97 87.84 40.57
CA ALA A 50 57.16 87.00 39.38
C ALA A 50 57.18 85.49 39.69
N ALA A 51 57.38 85.09 40.95
CA ALA A 51 57.49 83.69 41.37
C ALA A 51 56.30 82.80 40.95
N GLN A 52 55.10 83.36 40.76
CA GLN A 52 53.93 82.62 40.27
C GLN A 52 54.11 82.05 38.84
N PHE A 53 55.02 82.62 38.04
CA PHE A 53 55.31 82.13 36.70
C PHE A 53 56.36 81.01 36.67
N ALA A 54 57.07 80.75 37.77
CA ALA A 54 58.09 79.69 37.83
C ALA A 54 57.45 78.31 37.62
N ASP A 55 56.31 78.01 38.26
CA ASP A 55 55.61 76.73 38.10
C ASP A 55 55.15 76.45 36.66
N ASP A 56 54.77 77.49 35.90
CA ASP A 56 54.38 77.33 34.49
C ASP A 56 55.59 77.24 33.56
N PHE A 57 56.70 77.89 33.92
CA PHE A 57 57.98 77.73 33.22
C PHE A 57 58.57 76.33 33.42
N ASN A 58 58.45 75.76 34.63
CA ASN A 58 58.83 74.39 34.97
C ASN A 58 58.12 73.37 34.06
N LYS A 59 56.78 73.43 34.00
CA LYS A 59 55.96 72.54 33.15
C LYS A 59 56.31 72.64 31.67
N LEU A 60 56.67 73.83 31.20
CA LEU A 60 57.04 74.05 29.79
C LEU A 60 58.42 73.43 29.49
N PHE A 61 59.37 73.53 30.41
CA PHE A 61 60.67 72.88 30.28
C PHE A 61 60.56 71.35 30.42
N ASP A 62 59.77 70.83 31.37
CA ASP A 62 59.52 69.38 31.49
C ASP A 62 58.96 68.81 30.18
N ALA A 63 58.02 69.51 29.53
CA ALA A 63 57.50 69.11 28.22
C ALA A 63 58.60 69.12 27.14
N TYR A 64 59.44 70.16 27.10
CA TYR A 64 60.56 70.26 26.16
C TYR A 64 61.62 69.17 26.39
N TYR A 65 62.00 68.93 27.64
CA TYR A 65 62.95 67.89 28.10
C TYR A 65 62.51 66.51 27.62
N ASN A 66 61.23 66.15 27.83
CA ASN A 66 60.68 64.89 27.36
C ASN A 66 60.70 64.78 25.83
N THR A 67 60.40 65.86 25.08
CA THR A 67 60.52 65.84 23.61
C THR A 67 61.97 65.74 23.12
N TYR A 68 62.95 66.31 23.83
CA TYR A 68 64.36 66.19 23.49
C TYR A 68 64.89 64.77 23.67
N ILE A 69 64.54 64.09 24.78
CA ILE A 69 64.91 62.68 24.98
C ILE A 69 64.32 61.81 23.85
N ILE A 70 63.03 61.96 23.54
CA ILE A 70 62.39 61.17 22.48
C ILE A 70 63.06 61.45 21.12
N HIS A 71 63.41 62.71 20.81
CA HIS A 71 64.16 63.04 19.60
C HIS A 71 65.48 62.26 19.55
N LYS A 72 66.30 62.38 20.60
CA LYS A 72 67.64 61.77 20.69
C LYS A 72 67.61 60.24 20.63
N GLU A 73 66.59 59.61 21.20
CA GLU A 73 66.34 58.17 21.07
C GLU A 73 65.94 57.77 19.64
N THR A 74 65.12 58.56 18.94
CA THR A 74 64.78 58.29 17.53
C THR A 74 65.93 58.57 16.56
N GLU A 75 66.76 59.56 16.88
CA GLU A 75 67.91 60.00 16.10
C GLU A 75 69.03 58.95 16.16
N THR A 76 69.37 58.45 17.35
CA THR A 76 70.30 57.31 17.51
C THR A 76 69.80 56.01 16.86
N GLN A 77 68.48 55.78 16.82
CA GLN A 77 67.90 54.66 16.06
C GLN A 77 68.00 54.86 14.54
N TYR A 78 67.78 56.08 14.04
CA TYR A 78 67.98 56.41 12.63
C TYR A 78 69.44 56.20 12.21
N ASP A 79 70.39 56.71 12.99
CA ASP A 79 71.83 56.55 12.82
C ASP A 79 72.28 55.09 12.68
N CYS A 80 71.78 54.23 13.57
CA CYS A 80 72.04 52.79 13.51
C CYS A 80 71.46 52.16 12.24
N LEU A 81 70.24 52.52 11.85
CA LEU A 81 69.59 52.01 10.64
C LEU A 81 70.27 52.50 9.35
N GLU A 82 70.76 53.74 9.29
CA GLU A 82 71.45 54.30 8.13
C GLU A 82 72.83 53.63 7.93
N LYS A 83 73.59 53.42 9.01
CA LYS A 83 74.84 52.64 8.99
C LYS A 83 74.62 51.21 8.51
N ASP A 84 73.54 50.55 8.97
CA ASP A 84 73.18 49.20 8.51
C ASP A 84 72.77 49.20 7.02
N LEU A 85 72.06 50.23 6.55
CA LEU A 85 71.60 50.37 5.16
C LEU A 85 72.79 50.57 4.20
N ASP A 86 73.75 51.42 4.54
CA ASP A 86 74.97 51.62 3.74
C ASP A 86 75.89 50.39 3.78
N GLU A 87 75.98 49.66 4.90
CA GLU A 87 76.61 48.33 4.91
C GLU A 87 75.95 47.37 3.90
N LYS A 88 74.60 47.32 3.84
CA LYS A 88 73.91 46.47 2.86
C LYS A 88 74.12 46.96 1.43
N ARG A 89 74.19 48.27 1.18
CA ARG A 89 74.50 48.84 -0.14
C ARG A 89 75.90 48.47 -0.62
N ALA A 90 76.92 48.61 0.22
CA ALA A 90 78.28 48.19 -0.11
C ALA A 90 78.34 46.68 -0.45
N LYS A 91 77.65 45.85 0.35
CA LYS A 91 77.56 44.39 0.13
C LYS A 91 76.79 44.05 -1.16
N LEU A 92 75.76 44.83 -1.52
CA LEU A 92 75.02 44.69 -2.77
C LEU A 92 75.86 45.11 -3.99
N GLU A 93 76.62 46.19 -3.91
CA GLU A 93 77.47 46.67 -5.01
C GLU A 93 78.62 45.69 -5.32
N VAL A 94 79.22 45.09 -4.28
CA VAL A 94 80.19 43.99 -4.44
C VAL A 94 79.52 42.78 -5.11
N ALA A 95 78.32 42.39 -4.70
CA ALA A 95 77.59 41.28 -5.32
C ALA A 95 77.26 41.54 -6.80
N ILE A 96 76.90 42.77 -7.17
CA ILE A 96 76.68 43.17 -8.57
C ILE A 96 77.97 42.98 -9.38
N LYS A 97 79.11 43.52 -8.91
CA LYS A 97 80.42 43.39 -9.57
C LYS A 97 80.87 41.94 -9.75
N VAL A 98 80.60 41.08 -8.76
CA VAL A 98 80.85 39.62 -8.88
C VAL A 98 79.95 39.01 -9.96
N THR A 99 78.64 39.28 -9.97
CA THR A 99 77.74 38.73 -11.00
C THR A 99 77.96 39.30 -12.41
N GLU A 100 78.66 40.42 -12.56
CA GLU A 100 79.15 40.90 -13.86
C GLU A 100 80.43 40.17 -14.29
N ALA A 101 81.38 39.95 -13.37
CA ALA A 101 82.52 39.07 -13.62
C ALA A 101 82.09 37.65 -14.03
N ASP A 102 81.13 37.06 -13.32
CA ASP A 102 80.57 35.73 -13.62
C ASP A 102 79.93 35.66 -15.02
N LYS A 103 79.26 36.73 -15.48
CA LYS A 103 78.74 36.79 -16.86
C LYS A 103 79.87 36.76 -17.89
N THR A 104 81.01 37.40 -17.61
CA THR A 104 82.16 37.38 -18.53
C THR A 104 82.85 36.02 -18.55
N THR A 105 83.05 35.37 -17.40
CA THR A 105 83.65 34.02 -17.34
C THR A 105 82.73 32.95 -17.93
N ILE A 106 81.41 33.03 -17.72
CA ILE A 106 80.43 32.16 -18.40
C ILE A 106 80.45 32.36 -19.91
N HIS A 107 80.78 33.56 -20.41
CA HIS A 107 80.93 33.79 -21.85
C HIS A 107 82.23 33.18 -22.40
N THR A 108 83.37 33.35 -21.73
CA THR A 108 84.64 32.72 -22.18
C THR A 108 84.57 31.20 -22.12
N LEU A 109 84.02 30.63 -21.06
CA LEU A 109 83.83 29.17 -20.91
C LEU A 109 82.96 28.57 -22.03
N LYS A 110 81.96 29.31 -22.55
CA LYS A 110 81.18 28.85 -23.71
C LYS A 110 81.99 28.78 -25.00
N VAL A 111 82.84 29.79 -25.25
CA VAL A 111 83.76 29.80 -26.40
C VAL A 111 84.84 28.71 -26.26
N GLU A 112 85.23 28.35 -25.04
CA GLU A 112 86.13 27.23 -24.77
C GLU A 112 85.44 25.87 -24.96
N ILE A 113 84.15 25.74 -24.62
CA ILE A 113 83.36 24.53 -24.90
C ILE A 113 83.17 24.30 -26.41
N GLU A 114 82.91 25.35 -27.19
CA GLU A 114 82.82 25.24 -28.66
C GLU A 114 84.15 24.77 -29.27
N LYS A 115 85.28 25.32 -28.81
CA LYS A 115 86.63 24.85 -29.21
C LYS A 115 86.93 23.42 -28.73
N ALA A 116 86.44 23.04 -27.55
CA ALA A 116 86.59 21.67 -27.04
C ALA A 116 85.81 20.66 -27.89
N TRP A 117 84.67 21.04 -28.48
CA TRP A 117 83.96 20.22 -29.46
C TRP A 117 84.76 20.06 -30.76
N GLU A 118 85.27 21.14 -31.36
CA GLU A 118 86.13 21.04 -32.56
C GLU A 118 87.39 20.18 -32.31
N LEU A 119 87.97 20.28 -31.11
CA LEU A 119 89.10 19.44 -30.68
C LEU A 119 88.71 17.99 -30.43
N ALA A 120 87.49 17.70 -29.98
CA ALA A 120 86.98 16.34 -29.78
C ALA A 120 86.72 15.63 -31.12
N ASP A 121 86.07 16.29 -32.08
CA ASP A 121 85.90 15.75 -33.44
C ASP A 121 87.27 15.52 -34.12
N ALA A 122 88.20 16.46 -33.96
CA ALA A 122 89.58 16.32 -34.44
C ALA A 122 90.39 15.24 -33.69
N ALA A 123 89.99 14.85 -32.47
CA ALA A 123 90.58 13.73 -31.74
C ALA A 123 90.00 12.39 -32.22
N HIS A 124 88.68 12.27 -32.39
CA HIS A 124 88.02 11.06 -32.91
C HIS A 124 88.52 10.72 -34.34
N ALA A 125 88.76 11.73 -35.18
CA ALA A 125 89.38 11.52 -36.50
C ALA A 125 90.83 10.99 -36.42
N ARG A 126 91.60 11.40 -35.41
CA ARG A 126 92.94 10.83 -35.14
C ARG A 126 92.85 9.43 -34.54
N GLU A 127 91.83 9.15 -33.74
CA GLU A 127 91.59 7.85 -33.11
C GLU A 127 91.25 6.78 -34.16
N GLN A 128 90.42 7.10 -35.16
CA GLN A 128 90.18 6.19 -36.30
C GLN A 128 91.48 5.89 -37.07
N LEU A 129 92.28 6.91 -37.39
CA LEU A 129 93.58 6.72 -38.03
C LEU A 129 94.57 5.93 -37.15
N ALA A 130 94.56 6.18 -35.83
CA ALA A 130 95.38 5.44 -34.88
C ALA A 130 94.94 3.97 -34.78
N GLN A 131 93.64 3.67 -34.87
CA GLN A 131 93.12 2.30 -34.86
C GLN A 131 93.52 1.55 -36.13
N GLU A 132 93.41 2.17 -37.31
CA GLU A 132 93.92 1.60 -38.58
C GLU A 132 95.44 1.35 -38.52
N ILE A 133 96.20 2.24 -37.88
CA ILE A 133 97.64 2.07 -37.66
C ILE A 133 97.92 0.95 -36.64
N ILE A 134 97.15 0.84 -35.55
CA ILE A 134 97.30 -0.20 -34.53
C ILE A 134 97.04 -1.59 -35.10
N ASP A 135 96.00 -1.77 -35.91
CA ASP A 135 95.71 -3.08 -36.50
C ASP A 135 96.72 -3.47 -37.59
N ASN A 136 97.29 -2.51 -38.33
CA ASN A 136 98.46 -2.74 -39.18
C ASN A 136 99.72 -3.09 -38.36
N LEU A 137 99.97 -2.41 -37.23
CA LEU A 137 101.11 -2.71 -36.36
C LEU A 137 100.97 -4.06 -35.65
N ARG A 138 99.76 -4.50 -35.32
CA ARG A 138 99.49 -5.85 -34.79
C ARG A 138 99.88 -6.93 -35.80
N ALA A 139 99.49 -6.77 -37.07
CA ALA A 139 99.92 -7.66 -38.14
C ALA A 139 101.46 -7.65 -38.34
N GLN A 140 102.14 -6.52 -38.10
CA GLN A 140 103.61 -6.46 -38.15
C GLN A 140 104.28 -7.13 -36.94
N VAL A 141 103.74 -6.96 -35.72
CA VAL A 141 104.24 -7.62 -34.50
C VAL A 141 104.07 -9.14 -34.58
N GLU A 142 102.97 -9.63 -35.17
CA GLU A 142 102.75 -11.07 -35.38
C GLU A 142 103.79 -11.68 -36.35
N ASN A 143 104.18 -10.95 -37.40
CA ASN A 143 105.27 -11.33 -38.29
C ASN A 143 106.68 -11.22 -37.64
N LEU A 144 106.94 -10.18 -36.84
CA LEU A 144 108.24 -9.97 -36.21
C LEU A 144 108.53 -10.96 -35.06
N ASN A 145 107.51 -11.39 -34.33
CA ASN A 145 107.67 -12.45 -33.32
C ASN A 145 108.13 -13.77 -33.95
N ALA A 146 107.70 -14.07 -35.18
CA ALA A 146 108.14 -15.26 -35.93
C ALA A 146 109.63 -15.20 -36.36
N GLU A 147 110.21 -14.01 -36.55
CA GLU A 147 111.66 -13.87 -36.81
C GLU A 147 112.50 -13.97 -35.53
N ILE A 148 111.97 -13.54 -34.38
CA ILE A 148 112.69 -13.51 -33.09
C ILE A 148 112.94 -14.93 -32.55
N GLU A 149 111.99 -15.87 -32.74
CA GLU A 149 112.20 -17.28 -32.39
C GLU A 149 113.30 -17.96 -33.23
N PHE A 150 113.59 -17.46 -34.43
CA PHE A 150 114.61 -18.04 -35.32
C PHE A 150 116.05 -17.61 -35.00
N LYS A 151 116.26 -16.46 -34.34
CA LYS A 151 117.59 -15.86 -34.14
C LYS A 151 118.31 -16.22 -32.84
N ASN A 152 117.61 -16.61 -31.78
CA ASN A 152 118.20 -16.82 -30.45
C ASN A 152 118.87 -18.21 -30.30
N LYS A 153 119.93 -18.51 -31.09
CA LYS A 153 120.56 -19.84 -31.09
C LYS A 153 122.07 -19.91 -31.46
N MET A 154 122.87 -18.86 -31.23
CA MET A 154 124.33 -18.83 -31.53
C MET A 154 125.16 -17.95 -30.54
N ASN A 155 126.49 -18.12 -30.52
CA ASN A 155 127.48 -17.74 -29.46
C ASN A 155 128.79 -17.17 -30.14
N GLN A 156 129.87 -16.58 -29.56
CA GLN A 156 130.42 -16.05 -28.27
C GLN A 156 131.75 -15.25 -28.64
N ASP A 157 132.77 -14.72 -27.93
CA ASP A 157 133.40 -14.52 -26.56
C ASP A 157 134.61 -13.50 -26.78
N THR A 158 135.46 -12.91 -25.90
CA THR A 158 135.63 -12.58 -24.44
C THR A 158 136.87 -11.65 -24.20
N ASP A 159 136.93 -10.91 -23.07
CA ASP A 159 138.11 -10.47 -22.25
C ASP A 159 139.12 -9.33 -22.68
N ASP A 160 140.14 -9.06 -21.83
CA ASP A 160 140.63 -7.70 -21.41
C ASP A 160 142.16 -7.61 -21.00
N VAL A 161 142.65 -6.40 -20.58
CA VAL A 161 143.89 -6.04 -19.81
C VAL A 161 145.19 -5.64 -20.58
N GLY A 162 146.06 -4.78 -19.98
CA GLY A 162 147.33 -4.23 -20.54
C GLY A 162 148.39 -3.75 -19.50
N ASP A 163 149.44 -3.00 -19.91
CA ASP A 163 150.60 -2.56 -19.06
C ASP A 163 151.17 -1.13 -19.38
N LEU A 164 152.43 -0.76 -19.01
CA LEU A 164 152.75 0.55 -18.39
C LEU A 164 154.16 1.20 -18.62
N SER A 165 154.19 2.53 -18.39
CA SER A 165 155.28 3.35 -17.79
C SER A 165 156.53 3.81 -18.59
N LYS A 166 156.67 5.15 -18.76
CA LYS A 166 157.66 6.01 -18.03
C LYS A 166 157.52 7.52 -18.34
N HIS A 167 157.86 8.39 -17.37
CA HIS A 167 157.81 9.85 -17.49
C HIS A 167 159.11 10.49 -18.03
N LYS A 168 158.99 11.54 -18.87
CA LYS A 168 159.71 12.81 -18.58
C LYS A 168 159.08 14.09 -19.16
N ASP A 169 158.33 14.04 -20.26
CA ASP A 169 157.63 15.22 -20.82
C ASP A 169 156.35 15.53 -20.00
N GLY A 170 156.54 15.89 -18.73
CA GLY A 170 155.48 16.01 -17.73
C GLY A 170 154.73 17.34 -17.75
N LEU A 171 155.44 18.44 -18.03
CA LEU A 171 154.96 19.80 -17.74
C LEU A 171 154.13 20.43 -18.87
N GLU A 172 154.49 20.25 -20.13
CA GLU A 172 153.63 20.70 -21.24
C GLU A 172 152.33 19.88 -21.30
N ARG A 173 152.40 18.60 -20.92
CA ARG A 173 151.22 17.76 -20.72
C ARG A 173 150.35 18.20 -19.54
N GLU A 174 150.81 19.03 -18.60
CA GLU A 174 149.98 19.47 -17.46
C GLU A 174 148.99 20.57 -17.83
N ARG A 175 149.35 21.50 -18.73
CA ARG A 175 148.38 22.42 -19.34
C ARG A 175 147.28 21.65 -20.06
N ASP A 176 147.68 20.69 -20.90
CA ASP A 176 146.75 19.94 -21.74
C ASP A 176 145.98 18.88 -20.94
N LYS A 177 146.53 18.37 -19.82
CA LYS A 177 145.77 17.62 -18.81
C LYS A 177 144.70 18.50 -18.19
N LEU A 178 145.01 19.69 -17.66
CA LEU A 178 144.01 20.55 -17.01
C LEU A 178 142.91 20.98 -17.99
N MET A 179 143.26 21.27 -19.25
CA MET A 179 142.28 21.55 -20.30
C MET A 179 141.40 20.32 -20.59
N ASN A 180 141.98 19.12 -20.63
CA ASN A 180 141.25 17.86 -20.80
C ASN A 180 140.50 17.40 -19.54
N GLU A 181 140.92 17.76 -18.33
CA GLU A 181 140.22 17.48 -17.09
C GLU A 181 139.01 18.39 -16.97
N VAL A 182 139.12 19.67 -17.38
CA VAL A 182 137.95 20.54 -17.54
C VAL A 182 136.98 19.97 -18.58
N THR A 183 137.41 19.60 -19.80
CA THR A 183 136.47 19.01 -20.79
C THR A 183 135.93 17.64 -20.38
N GLN A 184 136.71 16.82 -19.64
CA GLN A 184 136.24 15.56 -19.06
C GLN A 184 135.28 15.77 -17.89
N LEU A 185 135.44 16.82 -17.08
CA LEU A 185 134.50 17.17 -16.02
C LEU A 185 133.22 17.79 -16.60
N THR A 186 133.32 18.62 -17.64
CA THR A 186 132.14 19.13 -18.36
C THR A 186 131.40 18.01 -19.08
N THR A 187 132.08 17.05 -19.71
CA THR A 187 131.40 15.88 -20.31
C THR A 187 130.88 14.89 -19.27
N LYS A 188 131.57 14.69 -18.13
CA LYS A 188 131.00 13.93 -16.99
C LYS A 188 129.77 14.63 -16.40
N LEU A 189 129.76 15.96 -16.32
CA LEU A 189 128.61 16.74 -15.85
C LEU A 189 127.46 16.69 -16.85
N VAL A 190 127.72 16.86 -18.15
CA VAL A 190 126.71 16.70 -19.22
C VAL A 190 126.17 15.27 -19.26
N ASN A 191 127.01 14.25 -19.07
CA ASN A 191 126.57 12.86 -19.00
C ASN A 191 125.81 12.55 -17.70
N ALA A 192 126.15 13.18 -16.57
CA ALA A 192 125.42 13.05 -15.32
C ALA A 192 124.04 13.76 -15.38
N ILE A 193 123.98 14.94 -15.99
CA ILE A 193 122.72 15.65 -16.27
C ILE A 193 121.89 14.86 -17.27
N GLY A 194 122.49 14.35 -18.35
CA GLY A 194 121.79 13.50 -19.33
C GLY A 194 121.28 12.18 -18.72
N TYR A 195 122.05 11.57 -17.82
CA TYR A 195 121.62 10.37 -17.09
C TYR A 195 120.53 10.70 -16.05
N GLN A 196 120.58 11.86 -15.40
CA GLN A 196 119.52 12.32 -14.53
C GLN A 196 118.25 12.68 -15.32
N GLU A 197 118.36 13.37 -16.45
CA GLU A 197 117.25 13.59 -17.39
C GLU A 197 116.67 12.27 -17.91
N GLU A 198 117.50 11.26 -18.20
CA GLU A 198 117.03 9.92 -18.56
C GLU A 198 116.32 9.23 -17.41
N LEU A 199 116.79 9.37 -16.17
CA LEU A 199 116.11 8.85 -14.99
C LEU A 199 114.79 9.60 -14.72
N GLU A 200 114.75 10.91 -14.86
CA GLU A 200 113.55 11.74 -14.70
C GLU A 200 112.53 11.50 -15.83
N LYS A 201 112.99 11.21 -17.06
CA LYS A 201 112.14 10.70 -18.15
C LYS A 201 111.65 9.29 -17.85
N LYS A 202 112.47 8.40 -17.29
CA LYS A 202 112.06 7.04 -16.92
C LYS A 202 111.12 7.01 -15.71
N THR A 203 111.29 7.89 -14.71
CA THR A 203 110.32 8.04 -13.62
C THR A 203 109.04 8.68 -14.11
N SER A 204 109.07 9.79 -14.86
CA SER A 204 107.83 10.37 -15.40
C SER A 204 107.10 9.42 -16.36
N MET A 205 107.79 8.61 -17.16
CA MET A 205 107.18 7.51 -17.93
C MET A 205 106.60 6.41 -17.03
N ALA A 206 107.27 6.06 -15.92
CA ALA A 206 106.76 5.11 -14.95
C ALA A 206 105.55 5.68 -14.19
N ASP A 207 105.54 6.96 -13.84
CA ASP A 207 104.44 7.67 -13.18
C ASP A 207 103.24 7.80 -14.13
N ILE A 208 103.46 8.10 -15.41
CA ILE A 208 102.42 8.03 -16.46
C ILE A 208 101.88 6.60 -16.56
N LYS A 209 102.74 5.57 -16.59
CA LYS A 209 102.30 4.18 -16.67
C LYS A 209 101.58 3.70 -15.40
N ILE A 210 101.97 4.19 -14.22
CA ILE A 210 101.28 3.98 -12.94
C ILE A 210 99.92 4.67 -12.98
N ASN A 211 99.82 5.91 -13.47
CA ASN A 211 98.55 6.62 -13.60
C ASN A 211 97.63 5.92 -14.62
N GLU A 212 98.14 5.47 -15.76
CA GLU A 212 97.36 4.65 -16.72
C GLU A 212 96.84 3.35 -16.09
N LEU A 213 97.68 2.62 -15.35
CA LEU A 213 97.28 1.40 -14.65
C LEU A 213 96.35 1.67 -13.47
N THR A 214 96.48 2.82 -12.82
CA THR A 214 95.58 3.25 -11.73
C THR A 214 94.21 3.60 -12.30
N ASN A 215 94.13 4.35 -13.39
CA ASN A 215 92.88 4.64 -14.10
C ASN A 215 92.22 3.34 -14.60
N GLN A 216 92.97 2.39 -15.17
CA GLN A 216 92.43 1.08 -15.58
C GLN A 216 91.94 0.24 -14.39
N LEU A 217 92.58 0.34 -13.23
CA LEU A 217 92.10 -0.27 -11.99
C LEU A 217 90.86 0.44 -11.42
N GLU A 218 90.75 1.76 -11.56
CA GLU A 218 89.55 2.53 -11.19
C GLU A 218 88.36 2.21 -12.11
N ASP A 219 88.57 2.09 -13.43
CA ASP A 219 87.54 1.66 -14.38
C ASP A 219 87.07 0.22 -14.12
N HIS A 220 88.00 -0.72 -13.93
CA HIS A 220 87.65 -2.09 -13.56
C HIS A 220 86.97 -2.18 -12.17
N ALA A 221 87.37 -1.34 -11.21
CA ALA A 221 86.66 -1.22 -9.93
C ALA A 221 85.25 -0.62 -10.10
N ALA A 222 85.07 0.33 -11.02
CA ALA A 222 83.79 0.92 -11.35
C ALA A 222 82.84 -0.09 -12.03
N ASP A 223 83.33 -0.93 -12.95
CA ASP A 223 82.55 -2.00 -13.58
C ASP A 223 82.19 -3.13 -12.61
N MET A 224 83.13 -3.57 -11.77
CA MET A 224 82.84 -4.50 -10.67
C MET A 224 81.79 -3.91 -9.70
N LEU A 225 81.77 -2.59 -9.51
CA LEU A 225 80.71 -1.88 -8.78
C LEU A 225 79.36 -1.83 -9.53
N ARG A 226 79.34 -1.82 -10.87
CA ARG A 226 78.10 -1.90 -11.67
C ARG A 226 77.50 -3.31 -11.58
N GLU A 227 78.28 -4.36 -11.85
CA GLU A 227 77.78 -5.75 -11.75
C GLU A 227 77.33 -6.10 -10.34
N ARG A 228 78.09 -5.67 -9.32
CA ARG A 228 77.70 -5.87 -7.92
C ARG A 228 76.36 -5.20 -7.59
N ARG A 229 76.11 -3.99 -8.09
CA ARG A 229 74.81 -3.30 -7.91
C ARG A 229 73.67 -4.05 -8.60
N ALA A 230 73.85 -4.48 -9.85
CA ALA A 230 72.83 -5.25 -10.57
C ALA A 230 72.50 -6.58 -9.87
N LYS A 231 73.50 -7.24 -9.27
CA LYS A 231 73.30 -8.44 -8.45
C LYS A 231 72.61 -8.14 -7.11
N GLU A 232 72.94 -7.03 -6.46
CA GLU A 232 72.27 -6.59 -5.24
C GLU A 232 70.80 -6.19 -5.51
N GLU A 233 70.51 -5.57 -6.67
CA GLU A 233 69.14 -5.27 -7.15
C GLU A 233 68.33 -6.58 -7.35
N LEU A 234 68.83 -7.55 -8.13
CA LEU A 234 68.17 -8.85 -8.33
C LEU A 234 67.94 -9.67 -7.05
N VAL A 235 68.81 -9.54 -6.04
CA VAL A 235 68.62 -10.18 -4.72
C VAL A 235 67.51 -9.51 -3.92
N ASN A 236 67.35 -8.18 -4.05
CA ASN A 236 66.26 -7.45 -3.41
C ASN A 236 64.90 -7.78 -4.06
N ASP A 237 64.82 -7.85 -5.39
CA ASP A 237 63.60 -8.25 -6.11
C ASP A 237 63.08 -9.63 -5.63
N LEU A 238 64.00 -10.59 -5.50
CA LEU A 238 63.70 -11.93 -5.00
C LEU A 238 63.32 -11.96 -3.51
N ALA A 239 63.76 -10.98 -2.71
CA ALA A 239 63.34 -10.83 -1.32
C ALA A 239 61.94 -10.20 -1.22
N GLU A 240 61.62 -9.22 -2.07
CA GLU A 240 60.29 -8.63 -2.13
C GLU A 240 59.21 -9.62 -2.57
N GLU A 241 59.45 -10.40 -3.63
CA GLU A 241 58.47 -11.40 -4.09
C GLU A 241 58.25 -12.52 -3.06
N ARG A 242 59.29 -12.91 -2.31
CA ARG A 242 59.12 -13.82 -1.16
C ARG A 242 58.22 -13.22 -0.09
N LYS A 243 58.44 -11.96 0.28
CA LYS A 243 57.60 -11.26 1.27
C LYS A 243 56.16 -11.12 0.78
N LYS A 244 55.94 -10.74 -0.49
CA LYS A 244 54.61 -10.67 -1.12
C LYS A 244 53.87 -12.02 -1.04
N ILE A 245 54.58 -13.15 -1.19
CA ILE A 245 54.01 -14.49 -1.00
C ILE A 245 53.64 -14.75 0.47
N GLU A 246 54.54 -14.47 1.42
CA GLU A 246 54.29 -14.67 2.87
C GLU A 246 53.10 -13.83 3.39
N ASP A 247 53.00 -12.57 2.96
CA ASP A 247 51.89 -11.67 3.27
C ASP A 247 50.55 -12.21 2.70
N ARG A 248 50.54 -12.73 1.46
CA ARG A 248 49.35 -13.38 0.87
C ARG A 248 48.98 -14.68 1.57
N ASP A 249 49.94 -15.50 1.99
CA ASP A 249 49.67 -16.70 2.78
C ASP A 249 49.12 -16.36 4.18
N LEU A 250 49.43 -15.19 4.74
CA LEU A 250 48.79 -14.68 5.96
C LEU A 250 47.33 -14.28 5.71
N GLU A 251 47.05 -13.52 4.64
CA GLU A 251 45.68 -13.18 4.23
C GLU A 251 44.82 -14.43 3.96
N ILE A 252 45.38 -15.44 3.29
CA ILE A 252 44.72 -16.71 2.98
C ILE A 252 44.41 -17.51 4.27
N ARG A 253 45.28 -17.46 5.29
CA ARG A 253 44.99 -18.06 6.61
C ARG A 253 43.86 -17.32 7.32
N ASN A 254 43.97 -16.01 7.46
CA ASN A 254 42.97 -15.17 8.13
C ASN A 254 41.58 -15.28 7.48
N THR A 255 41.50 -15.32 6.15
CA THR A 255 40.23 -15.50 5.42
C THR A 255 39.65 -16.91 5.59
N ARG A 256 40.47 -17.96 5.62
CA ARG A 256 40.02 -19.34 5.91
C ARG A 256 39.45 -19.47 7.33
N GLU A 257 40.09 -18.87 8.33
CA GLU A 257 39.59 -18.90 9.71
C GLU A 257 38.24 -18.18 9.85
N ASN A 258 38.10 -17.00 9.25
CA ASN A 258 36.83 -16.29 9.17
C ASN A 258 35.72 -17.13 8.50
N VAL A 259 36.02 -17.83 7.39
CA VAL A 259 35.06 -18.73 6.72
C VAL A 259 34.64 -19.89 7.64
N VAL A 260 35.56 -20.46 8.41
CA VAL A 260 35.25 -21.53 9.38
C VAL A 260 34.38 -21.02 10.53
N GLU A 261 34.60 -19.79 11.02
CA GLU A 261 33.74 -19.20 12.06
C GLU A 261 32.33 -18.89 11.54
N GLN A 262 32.21 -18.29 10.35
CA GLN A 262 30.89 -18.05 9.73
C GLN A 262 30.17 -19.38 9.44
N GLY A 263 30.88 -20.43 9.03
CA GLY A 263 30.32 -21.79 8.88
C GLY A 263 29.73 -22.32 10.19
N LYS A 264 30.43 -22.17 11.33
CA LYS A 264 29.91 -22.52 12.66
C LYS A 264 28.68 -21.68 13.05
N ARG A 265 28.60 -20.42 12.60
CA ARG A 265 27.47 -19.51 12.85
C ARG A 265 26.25 -19.89 12.02
N ILE A 266 26.44 -20.23 10.75
CA ILE A 266 25.39 -20.74 9.85
C ILE A 266 24.82 -22.06 10.40
N ALA A 267 25.67 -23.01 10.79
CA ALA A 267 25.23 -24.30 11.32
C ALA A 267 24.36 -24.19 12.59
N LYS A 268 24.59 -23.16 13.45
CA LYS A 268 23.69 -22.85 14.57
C LYS A 268 22.33 -22.32 14.09
N LEU A 269 22.34 -21.31 13.21
CA LEU A 269 21.11 -20.74 12.64
C LEU A 269 20.28 -21.79 11.86
N GLU A 270 20.91 -22.78 11.24
CA GLU A 270 20.22 -23.91 10.60
C GLU A 270 19.53 -24.85 11.60
N ILE A 271 20.06 -24.98 12.83
CA ILE A 271 19.39 -25.70 13.92
C ILE A 271 18.22 -24.87 14.44
N ASP A 272 18.44 -23.58 14.74
CA ASP A 272 17.39 -22.66 15.21
C ASP A 272 16.21 -22.60 14.23
N VAL A 273 16.49 -22.51 12.92
CA VAL A 273 15.47 -22.54 11.85
C VAL A 273 14.75 -23.89 11.77
N ARG A 274 15.42 -25.02 12.06
CA ARG A 274 14.81 -26.36 12.07
C ARG A 274 13.84 -26.50 13.25
N ASP A 275 14.24 -26.03 14.43
CA ASP A 275 13.42 -26.08 15.63
C ASP A 275 12.23 -25.11 15.55
N HIS A 276 12.43 -23.91 14.99
CA HIS A 276 11.32 -23.00 14.67
C HIS A 276 10.34 -23.58 13.64
N ARG A 277 10.80 -24.30 12.61
CA ARG A 277 9.90 -25.02 11.69
C ARG A 277 9.10 -26.10 12.42
N TYR A 278 9.73 -26.89 13.30
CA TYR A 278 9.05 -27.90 14.10
C TYR A 278 7.96 -27.28 15.01
N ILE A 279 8.24 -26.13 15.63
CA ILE A 279 7.26 -25.37 16.42
C ILE A 279 6.10 -24.88 15.52
N ILE A 280 6.39 -24.35 14.34
CA ILE A 280 5.37 -23.90 13.36
C ILE A 280 4.50 -25.08 12.90
N ASP A 281 5.07 -26.24 12.58
CA ASP A 281 4.31 -27.43 12.17
C ASP A 281 3.44 -27.99 13.31
N ARG A 282 3.87 -27.83 14.57
CA ARG A 282 3.06 -28.18 15.75
C ARG A 282 1.88 -27.21 15.91
N LEU A 283 2.14 -25.90 15.83
CA LEU A 283 1.12 -24.85 15.90
C LEU A 283 0.12 -24.92 14.73
N ASN A 284 0.58 -25.33 13.53
CA ASN A 284 -0.29 -25.57 12.38
C ASN A 284 -1.25 -26.73 12.63
N LYS A 285 -0.78 -27.84 13.23
CA LYS A 285 -1.64 -28.97 13.63
C LYS A 285 -2.59 -28.60 14.77
N GLU A 286 -2.14 -27.82 15.73
CA GLU A 286 -3.00 -27.27 16.80
C GLU A 286 -4.11 -26.36 16.20
N ASN A 287 -3.77 -25.51 15.23
CA ASN A 287 -4.73 -24.71 14.46
C ASN A 287 -5.68 -25.58 13.61
N GLU A 288 -5.19 -26.62 12.94
CA GLU A 288 -6.02 -27.52 12.13
C GLU A 288 -7.02 -28.31 13.00
N VAL A 289 -6.63 -28.73 14.21
CA VAL A 289 -7.55 -29.29 15.20
C VAL A 289 -8.55 -28.23 15.68
N ALA A 290 -8.13 -26.98 15.87
CA ALA A 290 -9.01 -25.89 16.27
C ALA A 290 -10.04 -25.51 15.18
N THR A 291 -9.64 -25.40 13.90
CA THR A 291 -10.55 -25.10 12.79
C THR A 291 -11.53 -26.25 12.54
N ASN A 292 -11.08 -27.51 12.62
CA ASN A 292 -11.98 -28.66 12.57
C ASN A 292 -12.97 -28.69 13.75
N LYS A 293 -12.58 -28.19 14.93
CA LYS A 293 -13.49 -28.04 16.09
C LYS A 293 -14.47 -26.89 15.90
N VAL A 294 -14.05 -25.77 15.31
CA VAL A 294 -14.93 -24.65 14.95
C VAL A 294 -15.93 -25.05 13.87
N ALA A 295 -15.51 -25.81 12.85
CA ALA A 295 -16.40 -26.34 11.81
C ALA A 295 -17.50 -27.23 12.41
N LYS A 296 -17.13 -28.17 13.30
CA LYS A 296 -18.11 -29.00 14.02
C LYS A 296 -19.07 -28.16 14.87
N LEU A 297 -18.57 -27.19 15.64
CA LEU A 297 -19.42 -26.27 16.41
C LEU A 297 -20.33 -25.40 15.52
N GLN A 298 -19.90 -25.09 14.28
CA GLN A 298 -20.75 -24.41 13.31
C GLN A 298 -21.85 -25.32 12.76
N ASP A 299 -21.58 -26.61 12.54
CA ASP A 299 -22.60 -27.60 12.14
C ASP A 299 -23.57 -27.93 13.29
N ASP A 300 -23.06 -28.02 14.53
CA ASP A 300 -23.87 -28.12 15.75
C ASP A 300 -24.75 -26.86 15.94
N TYR A 301 -24.23 -25.68 15.62
CA TYR A 301 -25.01 -24.43 15.60
C TYR A 301 -26.05 -24.42 14.48
N ASN A 302 -25.70 -24.87 13.27
CA ASN A 302 -26.61 -24.92 12.13
C ASN A 302 -27.77 -25.90 12.37
N THR A 303 -27.49 -27.07 12.98
CA THR A 303 -28.50 -28.07 13.34
C THR A 303 -29.39 -27.61 14.51
N THR A 304 -28.82 -27.03 15.57
CA THR A 304 -29.62 -26.45 16.66
C THR A 304 -30.44 -25.24 16.21
N ALA A 305 -29.95 -24.43 15.26
CA ALA A 305 -30.74 -23.37 14.63
C ALA A 305 -31.89 -23.92 13.75
N PHE A 306 -31.67 -25.02 13.04
CA PHE A 306 -32.73 -25.71 12.29
C PHE A 306 -33.81 -26.27 13.21
N ASP A 307 -33.43 -26.94 14.32
CA ASP A 307 -34.40 -27.41 15.32
C ASP A 307 -35.06 -26.26 16.09
N LEU A 308 -34.40 -25.12 16.28
CA LEU A 308 -35.01 -23.90 16.80
C LEU A 308 -36.10 -23.35 15.84
N GLU A 309 -35.85 -23.33 14.53
CA GLU A 309 -36.84 -22.84 13.56
C GLU A 309 -38.01 -23.83 13.40
N LYS A 310 -37.72 -25.13 13.45
CA LYS A 310 -38.72 -26.22 13.48
C LYS A 310 -39.58 -26.16 14.75
N THR A 311 -38.99 -25.88 15.92
CA THR A 311 -39.74 -25.69 17.18
C THR A 311 -40.50 -24.36 17.20
N LYS A 312 -40.00 -23.27 16.61
CA LYS A 312 -40.80 -22.06 16.34
C LYS A 312 -42.00 -22.36 15.45
N SER A 313 -41.84 -23.12 14.37
CA SER A 313 -42.95 -23.49 13.48
C SER A 313 -44.00 -24.34 14.20
N MET A 314 -43.56 -25.28 15.05
CA MET A 314 -44.43 -26.05 15.95
C MET A 314 -45.15 -25.15 16.97
N PHE A 315 -44.44 -24.17 17.56
CA PHE A 315 -45.01 -23.21 18.50
C PHE A 315 -46.02 -22.28 17.83
N GLN A 316 -45.74 -21.77 16.62
CA GLN A 316 -46.67 -20.96 15.84
C GLN A 316 -47.95 -21.75 15.51
N LYS A 317 -47.82 -23.02 15.10
CA LYS A 317 -48.99 -23.91 14.92
C LYS A 317 -49.75 -24.11 16.22
N LYS A 318 -49.06 -24.36 17.34
CA LYS A 318 -49.71 -24.45 18.65
C LYS A 318 -50.33 -23.13 19.13
N GLN A 319 -49.82 -21.99 18.69
CA GLN A 319 -50.38 -20.67 18.95
C GLN A 319 -51.62 -20.39 18.08
N THR A 320 -51.69 -20.90 16.85
CA THR A 320 -52.92 -20.88 16.04
C THR A 320 -53.97 -21.86 16.58
N ASP A 321 -53.55 -23.05 17.04
CA ASP A 321 -54.42 -24.00 17.73
C ASP A 321 -54.96 -23.41 19.04
N LEU A 322 -54.12 -22.69 19.80
CA LEU A 322 -54.53 -22.01 21.02
C LEU A 322 -55.54 -20.89 20.70
N LYS A 323 -55.32 -20.10 19.66
CA LYS A 323 -56.26 -19.05 19.23
C LYS A 323 -57.60 -19.60 18.77
N SER A 324 -57.64 -20.70 18.01
CA SER A 324 -58.93 -21.31 17.63
C SER A 324 -59.63 -21.92 18.86
N ALA A 325 -58.89 -22.53 19.79
CA ALA A 325 -59.43 -22.98 21.07
C ALA A 325 -59.89 -21.82 21.97
N GLU A 326 -59.22 -20.66 21.94
CA GLU A 326 -59.66 -19.43 22.61
C GLU A 326 -60.92 -18.86 21.96
N GLU A 327 -61.02 -18.84 20.63
CA GLU A 327 -62.24 -18.45 19.91
C GLU A 327 -63.40 -19.39 20.26
N GLU A 328 -63.21 -20.71 20.27
CA GLU A 328 -64.20 -21.66 20.75
C GLU A 328 -64.55 -21.45 22.23
N ASN A 329 -63.56 -21.16 23.08
CA ASN A 329 -63.78 -20.83 24.49
C ASN A 329 -64.57 -19.52 24.64
N THR A 330 -64.38 -18.51 23.76
CA THR A 330 -65.23 -17.30 23.75
C THR A 330 -66.64 -17.59 23.27
N ARG A 331 -66.84 -18.43 22.24
CA ARG A 331 -68.18 -18.88 21.81
C ARG A 331 -68.90 -19.60 22.95
N LEU A 332 -68.24 -20.59 23.56
CA LEU A 332 -68.73 -21.31 24.74
C LEU A 332 -68.99 -20.36 25.92
N LYS A 333 -68.18 -19.31 26.13
CA LYS A 333 -68.48 -18.25 27.11
C LYS A 333 -69.70 -17.40 26.73
N THR A 334 -69.96 -17.13 25.45
CA THR A 334 -71.19 -16.44 25.04
C THR A 334 -72.44 -17.32 25.19
N ASP A 335 -72.33 -18.63 24.97
CA ASP A 335 -73.42 -19.58 25.19
C ASP A 335 -73.61 -19.85 26.69
N LEU A 336 -72.54 -19.93 27.47
CA LEU A 336 -72.58 -19.90 28.93
C LEU A 336 -73.22 -18.60 29.44
N ALA A 337 -72.97 -17.44 28.81
CA ALA A 337 -73.62 -16.18 29.17
C ALA A 337 -75.12 -16.16 28.83
N LYS A 338 -75.56 -16.86 27.77
CA LYS A 338 -77.00 -17.08 27.49
C LYS A 338 -77.62 -18.01 28.55
N LEU A 339 -76.92 -19.09 28.93
CA LEU A 339 -77.33 -19.99 30.00
C LEU A 339 -77.31 -19.31 31.38
N ILE A 340 -76.38 -18.40 31.65
CA ILE A 340 -76.34 -17.59 32.87
C ILE A 340 -77.50 -16.60 32.88
N LYS A 341 -77.90 -15.97 31.76
CA LYS A 341 -79.13 -15.16 31.72
C LYS A 341 -80.40 -15.99 31.91
N ALA A 342 -80.43 -17.24 31.45
CA ALA A 342 -81.51 -18.17 31.77
C ALA A 342 -81.49 -18.59 33.26
N LYS A 343 -80.30 -18.78 33.84
CA LYS A 343 -80.09 -19.01 35.27
C LYS A 343 -80.51 -17.80 36.10
N GLU A 344 -80.19 -16.57 35.71
CA GLU A 344 -80.60 -15.33 36.39
C GLU A 344 -82.13 -15.16 36.42
N LEU A 345 -82.83 -15.61 35.38
CA LEU A 345 -84.30 -15.67 35.36
C LEU A 345 -84.87 -16.74 36.32
N ALA A 346 -84.14 -17.83 36.57
CA ALA A 346 -84.47 -18.82 37.59
C ALA A 346 -84.04 -18.37 39.01
N ASP A 347 -82.87 -17.75 39.15
CA ASP A 347 -82.32 -17.23 40.40
C ASP A 347 -83.21 -16.10 40.95
N LYS A 348 -83.74 -15.21 40.10
CA LYS A 348 -84.77 -14.23 40.51
C LYS A 348 -86.03 -14.89 41.10
N ARG A 349 -86.33 -16.13 40.70
CA ARG A 349 -87.41 -16.96 41.25
C ARG A 349 -87.02 -17.69 42.55
N ILE A 350 -85.72 -17.82 42.82
CA ILE A 350 -85.12 -18.37 44.05
C ILE A 350 -84.83 -17.25 45.08
N VAL A 351 -84.57 -16.01 44.66
CA VAL A 351 -84.40 -14.85 45.56
C VAL A 351 -85.70 -14.56 46.32
N MET A 352 -86.87 -14.72 45.66
CA MET A 352 -88.18 -14.68 46.33
C MET A 352 -88.41 -15.81 47.35
N LEU A 353 -87.54 -16.82 47.41
CA LEU A 353 -87.57 -17.93 48.38
C LEU A 353 -86.42 -17.86 49.40
N ASN A 354 -85.46 -16.94 49.25
CA ASN A 354 -84.40 -16.68 50.23
C ASN A 354 -84.66 -15.43 51.08
N GLY A 355 -85.58 -14.55 50.69
CA GLY A 355 -86.03 -13.45 51.56
C GLY A 355 -86.50 -13.97 52.93
N ASP A 356 -87.22 -15.09 52.93
CA ASP A 356 -87.74 -15.81 54.09
C ASP A 356 -86.64 -16.42 55.01
N LYS A 357 -85.35 -16.19 54.73
CA LYS A 357 -84.21 -16.84 55.39
C LYS A 357 -83.25 -15.88 56.09
N ASP A 358 -83.08 -14.65 55.58
CA ASP A 358 -81.99 -13.77 56.03
C ASP A 358 -82.25 -13.07 57.38
N GLU A 359 -83.49 -13.09 57.89
CA GLU A 359 -83.80 -12.66 59.27
C GLU A 359 -83.01 -13.45 60.34
N ILE A 360 -82.57 -14.67 60.03
CA ILE A 360 -81.94 -15.62 60.97
C ILE A 360 -80.44 -15.31 61.21
N ASN A 361 -79.78 -14.49 60.37
CA ASN A 361 -78.31 -14.39 60.36
C ASN A 361 -77.70 -13.25 61.21
N ILE A 362 -78.51 -12.35 61.77
CA ILE A 362 -78.03 -11.07 62.33
C ILE A 362 -77.22 -11.24 63.64
N ASP A 363 -77.59 -12.20 64.50
CA ASP A 363 -77.05 -12.34 65.87
C ASP A 363 -75.55 -12.68 65.96
N ARG A 364 -74.95 -13.21 64.88
CA ARG A 364 -73.66 -13.91 64.94
C ARG A 364 -72.43 -12.99 65.13
N HIS A 365 -72.53 -11.69 64.83
CA HIS A 365 -71.33 -10.88 64.55
C HIS A 365 -70.62 -10.29 65.79
N TYR A 366 -71.29 -10.23 66.95
CA TYR A 366 -70.89 -9.39 68.09
C TYR A 366 -69.58 -9.81 68.82
N MET A 367 -69.17 -11.08 68.73
CA MET A 367 -68.20 -11.67 69.68
C MET A 367 -66.71 -11.61 69.28
N ARG A 368 -66.32 -10.99 68.16
CA ARG A 368 -64.94 -11.10 67.63
C ARG A 368 -63.92 -10.05 68.10
N GLN A 369 -64.32 -8.99 68.80
CA GLN A 369 -63.48 -7.78 68.95
C GLN A 369 -62.53 -7.77 70.18
N ARG A 370 -62.49 -8.82 71.00
CA ARG A 370 -61.91 -8.76 72.36
C ARG A 370 -60.42 -9.15 72.49
N ILE A 371 -59.79 -9.72 71.45
CA ILE A 371 -58.52 -10.46 71.61
C ILE A 371 -57.24 -9.60 71.42
N ALA A 372 -57.28 -8.55 70.59
CA ALA A 372 -56.09 -7.90 70.01
C ALA A 372 -55.30 -6.93 70.93
N VAL A 373 -55.27 -7.16 72.25
CA VAL A 373 -54.67 -6.21 73.23
C VAL A 373 -53.45 -6.79 73.97
N LEU A 374 -53.35 -8.11 74.11
CA LEU A 374 -52.38 -8.76 75.03
C LEU A 374 -50.98 -9.00 74.45
N GLU A 375 -50.73 -8.68 73.18
CA GLU A 375 -49.50 -9.08 72.47
C GLU A 375 -48.34 -8.06 72.58
N LYS A 376 -48.54 -6.90 73.23
CA LYS A 376 -47.60 -5.76 73.15
C LYS A 376 -46.66 -5.57 74.36
N GLU A 377 -46.81 -6.33 75.45
CA GLU A 377 -46.11 -6.07 76.72
C GLU A 377 -44.84 -6.91 76.96
N VAL A 378 -44.41 -7.72 75.96
CA VAL A 378 -43.41 -8.80 76.15
C VAL A 378 -41.99 -8.46 75.64
N ASP A 379 -41.82 -7.46 74.78
CA ASP A 379 -40.55 -7.26 74.07
C ASP A 379 -39.53 -6.35 74.76
N ASP A 380 -39.96 -5.33 75.53
CA ASP A 380 -39.05 -4.30 76.05
C ASP A 380 -38.07 -4.82 77.11
N TYR A 381 -38.45 -5.81 77.91
CA TYR A 381 -37.62 -6.32 79.02
C TYR A 381 -36.41 -7.17 78.58
N LYS A 382 -36.31 -7.58 77.31
CA LYS A 382 -35.22 -8.47 76.85
C LYS A 382 -33.91 -7.75 76.54
N ARG A 383 -33.94 -6.45 76.22
CA ARG A 383 -32.76 -5.73 75.69
C ARG A 383 -31.68 -5.42 76.74
N PHE A 384 -32.05 -5.11 77.97
CA PHE A 384 -31.10 -4.62 78.99
C PHE A 384 -30.19 -5.71 79.59
N MET A 385 -30.57 -7.00 79.52
CA MET A 385 -29.82 -8.08 80.18
C MET A 385 -28.63 -8.63 79.36
N GLU A 386 -28.45 -8.20 78.11
CA GLU A 386 -27.50 -8.83 77.18
C GLU A 386 -26.20 -8.03 76.98
N GLU A 387 -26.14 -6.77 77.42
CA GLU A 387 -24.95 -5.93 77.34
C GLU A 387 -23.96 -6.23 78.48
N ASP A 388 -24.41 -6.25 79.75
CA ASP A 388 -23.57 -6.55 80.92
C ASP A 388 -22.86 -7.91 80.83
N ARG A 389 -23.50 -8.90 80.18
CA ARG A 389 -22.92 -10.24 80.00
C ARG A 389 -21.62 -10.23 79.19
N ARG A 390 -21.43 -9.24 78.31
CA ARG A 390 -20.20 -9.10 77.49
C ARG A 390 -19.02 -8.49 78.27
N ALA A 391 -19.28 -7.68 79.30
CA ALA A 391 -18.22 -7.06 80.08
C ALA A 391 -17.43 -8.08 80.93
N LEU A 392 -18.13 -9.06 81.52
CA LEU A 392 -17.53 -10.06 82.41
C LEU A 392 -16.65 -11.10 81.68
N GLU A 393 -16.98 -11.45 80.44
CA GLU A 393 -16.17 -12.38 79.63
C GLU A 393 -14.81 -11.77 79.21
N ALA A 394 -14.71 -10.44 79.13
CA ALA A 394 -13.44 -9.74 78.81
C ALA A 394 -12.44 -9.83 79.97
N ALA A 395 -12.85 -9.43 81.18
CA ALA A 395 -11.98 -9.37 82.36
C ALA A 395 -11.35 -10.73 82.74
N SER A 396 -11.96 -11.85 82.35
CA SER A 396 -11.39 -13.18 82.59
C SER A 396 -10.16 -13.49 81.73
N LYS A 397 -9.99 -12.86 80.55
CA LYS A 397 -8.78 -13.02 79.72
C LYS A 397 -7.60 -12.23 80.27
N ASP A 398 -7.86 -11.01 80.76
CA ASP A 398 -6.82 -10.15 81.32
C ASP A 398 -6.14 -10.78 82.55
N LYS A 399 -6.90 -11.56 83.32
CA LYS A 399 -6.38 -12.33 84.47
C LYS A 399 -5.31 -13.37 84.08
N GLU A 400 -5.43 -14.03 82.93
CA GLU A 400 -4.40 -14.95 82.45
C GLU A 400 -3.17 -14.22 81.88
N GLY A 401 -3.39 -13.07 81.23
CA GLY A 401 -2.33 -12.18 80.77
C GLY A 401 -1.47 -11.67 81.94
N LEU A 402 -2.12 -11.20 83.01
CA LEU A 402 -1.47 -10.72 84.24
C LEU A 402 -0.61 -11.80 84.90
N ASN A 403 -1.07 -13.04 84.96
CA ASN A 403 -0.34 -14.13 85.61
C ASN A 403 0.97 -14.47 84.85
N LYS A 404 0.96 -14.39 83.50
CA LYS A 404 2.17 -14.54 82.68
C LYS A 404 3.13 -13.36 82.77
N THR A 405 2.65 -12.13 83.02
CA THR A 405 3.54 -10.99 83.31
C THR A 405 4.16 -11.05 84.69
N ILE A 406 3.43 -11.51 85.72
CA ILE A 406 3.97 -11.65 87.10
C ILE A 406 5.21 -12.57 87.12
N GLN A 407 5.17 -13.72 86.43
CA GLN A 407 6.35 -14.60 86.34
C GLN A 407 7.56 -13.94 85.65
N ARG A 408 7.33 -13.10 84.62
CA ARG A 408 8.40 -12.33 83.96
C ARG A 408 9.01 -11.28 84.89
N HIS A 409 8.17 -10.57 85.66
CA HIS A 409 8.66 -9.58 86.63
C HIS A 409 9.41 -10.23 87.80
N GLN A 410 9.02 -11.42 88.25
CA GLN A 410 9.77 -12.17 89.27
C GLN A 410 11.14 -12.68 88.78
N ALA A 411 11.27 -13.01 87.48
CA ALA A 411 12.58 -13.30 86.89
C ALA A 411 13.45 -12.03 86.85
N ALA A 412 12.92 -10.95 86.26
CA ALA A 412 13.61 -9.67 86.13
C ALA A 412 14.08 -9.11 87.50
N ALA A 413 13.26 -9.21 88.55
CA ALA A 413 13.62 -8.75 89.89
C ALA A 413 14.86 -9.46 90.47
N ARG A 414 15.01 -10.78 90.24
CA ARG A 414 16.17 -11.56 90.72
C ARG A 414 17.45 -11.24 89.98
N ASP A 415 17.37 -10.85 88.72
CA ASP A 415 18.53 -10.41 87.96
C ASP A 415 18.87 -8.93 88.26
N GLN A 416 17.86 -8.09 88.54
CA GLN A 416 18.05 -6.74 89.07
C GLN A 416 18.76 -6.75 90.43
N GLU A 417 18.43 -7.68 91.33
CA GLU A 417 19.04 -7.80 92.66
C GLU A 417 20.53 -8.21 92.58
N LYS A 418 20.87 -9.18 91.72
CA LYS A 418 22.28 -9.51 91.41
C LYS A 418 23.02 -8.33 90.80
N LEU A 419 22.38 -7.60 89.87
CA LEU A 419 22.96 -6.41 89.26
C LEU A 419 23.25 -5.32 90.30
N ILE A 420 22.37 -5.12 91.29
CA ILE A 420 22.59 -4.19 92.40
C ILE A 420 23.74 -4.64 93.31
N GLN A 421 23.93 -5.94 93.57
CA GLN A 421 25.12 -6.43 94.28
C GLN A 421 26.41 -6.16 93.50
N ILE A 422 26.43 -6.43 92.20
CA ILE A 422 27.58 -6.15 91.31
C ILE A 422 27.86 -4.65 91.25
N GLN A 423 26.83 -3.81 91.14
CA GLN A 423 26.94 -2.35 91.16
C GLN A 423 27.47 -1.81 92.49
N ASN A 424 27.10 -2.40 93.64
CA ASN A 424 27.66 -1.99 94.94
C ASN A 424 29.13 -2.42 95.12
N GLN A 425 29.53 -3.59 94.60
CA GLN A 425 30.94 -3.98 94.55
C GLN A 425 31.74 -3.09 93.59
N SER A 426 31.16 -2.72 92.45
CA SER A 426 31.73 -1.73 91.52
C SER A 426 31.83 -0.35 92.17
N LYS A 427 30.82 0.11 92.93
CA LYS A 427 30.87 1.40 93.65
C LYS A 427 31.98 1.43 94.68
N LYS A 428 32.19 0.36 95.46
CA LYS A 428 33.32 0.30 96.41
C LYS A 428 34.69 0.26 95.73
N LYS A 429 34.80 -0.33 94.54
CA LYS A 429 36.01 -0.21 93.72
C LYS A 429 36.21 1.22 93.24
N LEU A 430 35.18 1.83 92.65
CA LEU A 430 35.17 3.22 92.18
C LEU A 430 35.48 4.23 93.31
N GLU A 431 35.09 3.97 94.55
CA GLU A 431 35.40 4.79 95.73
C GLU A 431 36.89 4.70 96.11
N ILE A 432 37.47 3.49 96.14
CA ILE A 432 38.91 3.30 96.38
C ILE A 432 39.72 3.87 95.20
N GLU A 433 39.24 3.68 93.98
CA GLU A 433 39.80 4.28 92.76
C GLU A 433 39.76 5.81 92.85
N LEU A 434 38.68 6.41 93.38
CA LEU A 434 38.57 7.86 93.62
C LEU A 434 39.58 8.37 94.66
N ASP A 435 39.81 7.66 95.76
CA ASP A 435 40.85 8.02 96.73
C ASP A 435 42.25 7.88 96.13
N THR A 436 42.52 6.85 95.32
CA THR A 436 43.77 6.77 94.55
C THR A 436 43.87 7.91 93.53
N PHE A 437 42.80 8.28 92.84
CA PHE A 437 42.77 9.44 91.94
C PHE A 437 42.92 10.77 92.67
N PHE A 438 42.55 10.88 93.95
CA PHE A 438 42.85 12.07 94.76
C PHE A 438 44.33 12.15 95.15
N ILE A 439 44.94 11.03 95.55
CA ILE A 439 46.38 10.95 95.82
C ILE A 439 47.19 11.18 94.53
N GLU A 440 46.75 10.61 93.42
CA GLU A 440 47.35 10.80 92.10
C GLU A 440 47.09 12.21 91.57
N SER A 441 45.93 12.83 91.78
CA SER A 441 45.71 14.26 91.49
C SER A 441 46.61 15.14 92.36
N GLY A 442 46.91 14.74 93.60
CA GLY A 442 47.90 15.40 94.46
C GLY A 442 49.34 15.29 93.94
N LYS A 443 49.74 14.10 93.47
CA LYS A 443 51.03 13.87 92.79
C LYS A 443 51.10 14.65 91.47
N GLN A 444 50.08 14.52 90.63
CA GLN A 444 49.92 15.23 89.37
C GLN A 444 49.93 16.74 89.58
N LYS A 445 49.33 17.30 90.64
CA LYS A 445 49.43 18.75 90.93
C LYS A 445 50.85 19.19 91.29
N LYS A 446 51.60 18.39 92.07
CA LYS A 446 53.03 18.67 92.33
C LYS A 446 53.87 18.51 91.06
N GLN A 447 53.58 17.49 90.26
CA GLN A 447 54.27 17.20 89.01
C GLN A 447 53.92 18.23 87.94
N ILE A 448 52.69 18.75 87.89
CA ILE A 448 52.27 19.91 87.10
C ILE A 448 53.05 21.12 87.58
N HIS A 449 53.11 21.43 88.88
CA HIS A 449 53.87 22.61 89.34
C HIS A 449 55.39 22.51 89.08
N GLN A 450 55.93 21.29 89.04
CA GLN A 450 57.29 21.04 88.56
C GLN A 450 57.38 21.21 87.03
N LEU A 451 56.47 20.60 86.27
CA LEU A 451 56.36 20.75 84.81
C LEU A 451 55.98 22.17 84.35
N GLU A 452 55.44 23.01 85.23
CA GLU A 452 55.17 24.43 84.99
C GLU A 452 56.44 25.24 85.17
N ARG A 453 57.25 24.94 86.19
CA ARG A 453 58.60 25.53 86.32
C ARG A 453 59.57 25.03 85.26
N GLU A 454 59.46 23.76 84.87
CA GLU A 454 60.20 23.19 83.75
C GLU A 454 59.65 23.72 82.43
N ARG A 455 58.35 23.93 82.25
CA ARG A 455 57.77 24.67 81.10
C ARG A 455 58.31 26.08 81.03
N ASP A 456 58.33 26.81 82.14
CA ASP A 456 58.72 28.22 82.15
C ASP A 456 60.23 28.35 81.92
N LYS A 457 61.06 27.48 82.51
CA LYS A 457 62.46 27.32 82.12
C LYS A 457 62.63 26.90 80.66
N LEU A 458 61.89 25.92 80.18
CA LEU A 458 61.92 25.49 78.78
C LEU A 458 61.31 26.54 77.83
N ALA A 459 60.61 27.56 78.33
CA ALA A 459 60.09 28.68 77.56
C ALA A 459 61.05 29.88 77.58
N GLU A 460 61.82 30.08 78.65
CA GLU A 460 63.01 30.95 78.64
C GLU A 460 64.12 30.33 77.77
N GLU A 461 64.43 29.06 77.96
CA GLU A 461 65.34 28.28 77.11
C GLU A 461 64.80 28.14 75.68
N GLN A 462 63.47 28.05 75.43
CA GLN A 462 62.92 28.18 74.08
C GLN A 462 62.94 29.62 73.59
N LEU A 463 62.87 30.66 74.41
CA LEU A 463 63.04 32.04 73.92
C LEU A 463 64.51 32.30 73.55
N GLU A 464 65.48 31.77 74.30
CA GLU A 464 66.89 31.80 73.92
C GLU A 464 67.20 30.86 72.75
N LEU A 465 66.61 29.66 72.68
CA LEU A 465 66.76 28.77 71.53
C LEU A 465 66.02 29.27 70.30
N THR A 466 64.84 29.89 70.41
CA THR A 466 64.12 30.50 69.29
C THR A 466 64.83 31.76 68.86
N LYS A 467 65.32 32.60 69.77
CA LYS A 467 66.14 33.76 69.40
C LYS A 467 67.45 33.32 68.75
N THR A 468 68.17 32.36 69.31
CA THR A 468 69.38 31.83 68.67
C THR A 468 69.08 31.01 67.42
N ILE A 469 67.87 30.44 67.25
CA ILE A 469 67.40 29.85 65.99
C ILE A 469 67.00 30.96 65.01
N GLU A 470 66.52 32.12 65.44
CA GLU A 470 66.25 33.29 64.60
C GLU A 470 67.56 33.93 64.16
N ASP A 471 68.49 34.20 65.08
CA ASP A 471 69.86 34.61 64.80
C ASP A 471 70.55 33.59 63.87
N ASN A 472 70.52 32.28 64.18
CA ASN A 472 71.03 31.23 63.28
C ASN A 472 70.19 31.08 62.00
N MET A 473 68.92 31.50 61.93
CA MET A 473 68.10 31.45 60.72
C MET A 473 68.30 32.69 59.86
N ASP A 474 68.70 33.82 60.43
CA ASP A 474 69.17 35.00 59.73
C ASP A 474 70.62 34.82 59.30
N ASP A 475 71.47 34.17 60.08
CA ASP A 475 72.78 33.67 59.62
C ASP A 475 72.59 32.55 58.58
N ILE A 476 71.62 31.64 58.72
CA ILE A 476 71.28 30.66 57.67
C ILE A 476 70.57 31.32 56.49
N ARG A 477 69.90 32.48 56.61
CA ARG A 477 69.38 33.25 55.46
C ARG A 477 70.51 34.02 54.78
N ALA A 478 71.43 34.62 55.51
CA ALA A 478 72.62 35.29 54.99
C ALA A 478 73.61 34.28 54.39
N LYS A 479 73.75 33.10 54.98
CA LYS A 479 74.48 31.96 54.42
C LYS A 479 73.71 31.24 53.34
N LYS A 480 72.37 31.23 53.31
CA LYS A 480 71.58 30.78 52.14
C LYS A 480 71.58 31.82 51.03
N ALA A 481 71.75 33.12 51.32
CA ALA A 481 71.98 34.17 50.34
C ALA A 481 73.40 34.02 49.79
N GLN A 482 74.44 33.98 50.63
CA GLN A 482 75.80 33.66 50.19
C GLN A 482 75.91 32.29 49.50
N ILE A 483 75.15 31.26 49.89
CA ILE A 483 75.10 29.96 49.19
C ILE A 483 74.17 30.02 47.99
N PHE A 484 73.21 30.94 47.89
CA PHE A 484 72.41 31.17 46.68
C PHE A 484 73.22 31.95 45.66
N ASP A 485 73.93 33.00 46.07
CA ASP A 485 74.86 33.78 45.27
C ASP A 485 76.10 32.96 44.92
N LEU A 486 76.64 32.13 45.83
CA LEU A 486 77.69 31.17 45.48
C LEU A 486 77.15 30.00 44.66
N LYS A 487 75.93 29.50 44.85
CA LYS A 487 75.31 28.53 43.93
C LYS A 487 74.89 29.16 42.62
N ARG A 488 74.65 30.46 42.57
CA ARG A 488 74.31 31.22 41.38
C ARG A 488 75.58 31.55 40.62
N THR A 489 76.66 31.97 41.25
CA THR A 489 77.96 32.10 40.60
C THR A 489 78.57 30.73 40.29
N ILE A 490 78.32 29.68 41.09
CA ILE A 490 78.65 28.29 40.71
C ILE A 490 77.70 27.80 39.62
N GLN A 491 76.43 28.20 39.53
CA GLN A 491 75.57 27.87 38.40
C GLN A 491 75.86 28.73 37.17
N GLU A 492 76.38 29.95 37.31
CA GLU A 492 76.83 30.81 36.21
C GLU A 492 78.24 30.38 35.76
N LYS A 493 79.08 29.85 36.65
CA LYS A 493 80.39 29.26 36.32
C LYS A 493 80.30 27.81 35.90
N GLU A 494 79.36 27.01 36.41
CA GLU A 494 78.96 25.73 35.83
C GLU A 494 78.11 25.94 34.58
N MET A 495 77.38 27.04 34.40
CA MET A 495 76.75 27.34 33.11
C MET A 495 77.76 27.95 32.15
N GLN A 496 78.81 28.64 32.58
CA GLN A 496 79.93 29.05 31.72
C GLN A 496 80.89 27.90 31.43
N VAL A 497 81.07 26.93 32.34
CA VAL A 497 81.86 25.71 32.12
C VAL A 497 81.03 24.64 31.42
N ARG A 498 79.71 24.55 31.62
CA ARG A 498 78.80 23.80 30.74
C ARG A 498 78.49 24.56 29.46
N GLN A 499 78.67 25.87 29.34
CA GLN A 499 78.66 26.56 28.04
C GLN A 499 79.99 26.33 27.36
N GLN A 500 81.14 26.43 28.02
CA GLN A 500 82.44 26.11 27.42
C GLN A 500 82.60 24.61 27.17
N GLN A 501 81.99 23.72 27.96
CA GLN A 501 81.85 22.30 27.64
C GLN A 501 80.76 22.06 26.61
N ASN A 502 79.59 22.70 26.63
CA ASN A 502 78.62 22.56 25.53
C ASN A 502 79.07 23.29 24.27
N ILE A 503 80.09 24.16 24.29
CA ILE A 503 80.70 24.83 23.13
C ILE A 503 81.95 24.07 22.71
N TYR A 504 82.71 23.45 23.62
CA TYR A 504 83.78 22.52 23.26
C TYR A 504 83.23 21.16 22.83
N GLU A 505 82.12 20.70 23.40
CA GLU A 505 81.38 19.50 23.04
C GLU A 505 80.34 19.79 21.96
N ALA A 506 79.85 21.03 21.75
CA ALA A 506 79.31 21.43 20.44
C ALA A 506 80.46 21.45 19.44
N ILE A 507 81.46 22.33 19.49
CA ILE A 507 82.59 22.35 18.54
C ILE A 507 83.28 20.97 18.37
N ARG A 508 83.26 20.06 19.34
CA ARG A 508 83.72 18.66 19.17
C ARG A 508 82.65 17.70 18.66
N ALA A 509 81.36 17.85 19.00
CA ALA A 509 80.24 17.12 18.38
C ALA A 509 79.67 17.82 17.13
N ASP A 510 80.27 18.93 16.70
CA ASP A 510 80.03 19.76 15.51
C ASP A 510 81.26 19.72 14.63
N ARG A 511 82.48 19.56 15.16
CA ARG A 511 83.56 18.97 14.34
C ARG A 511 83.25 17.50 14.11
N ASN A 512 82.79 16.77 15.13
CA ASN A 512 82.36 15.39 14.93
C ASN A 512 80.94 15.27 14.36
N SER A 513 80.08 16.29 14.23
CA SER A 513 78.84 16.21 13.38
C SER A 513 78.95 16.99 12.08
N LEU A 514 79.87 17.92 11.88
CA LEU A 514 80.29 18.31 10.53
C LEU A 514 81.25 17.27 9.94
N GLN A 515 81.86 16.38 10.74
CA GLN A 515 82.53 15.18 10.23
C GLN A 515 81.57 13.98 10.15
N LYS A 516 80.84 13.62 11.22
CA LYS A 516 79.83 12.55 11.17
C LYS A 516 78.64 12.91 10.32
N SER A 517 78.37 14.19 10.02
CA SER A 517 77.35 14.66 9.08
C SER A 517 77.91 15.50 7.92
N LEU A 518 79.22 15.48 7.66
CA LEU A 518 79.72 15.35 6.28
C LEU A 518 79.69 13.89 5.86
N GLN A 519 80.01 12.95 6.76
CA GLN A 519 79.90 11.51 6.54
C GLN A 519 78.43 11.06 6.49
N GLU A 520 77.54 11.66 7.28
CA GLU A 520 76.08 11.54 7.16
C GLU A 520 75.55 12.48 6.09
N SER A 521 76.05 13.69 5.80
CA SER A 521 75.57 14.40 4.58
C SER A 521 76.10 13.77 3.27
N THR A 522 77.07 12.85 3.30
CA THR A 522 77.49 12.04 2.14
C THR A 522 76.87 10.66 2.15
N ALA A 523 76.67 10.02 3.32
CA ALA A 523 75.86 8.82 3.47
C ALA A 523 74.35 9.11 3.39
N GLU A 524 73.90 10.36 3.58
CA GLU A 524 72.60 10.97 3.27
C GLU A 524 72.63 11.74 1.95
N CYS A 525 73.75 12.10 1.33
CA CYS A 525 73.71 12.32 -0.12
C CYS A 525 73.51 10.96 -0.81
N GLY A 526 74.09 9.88 -0.26
CA GLY A 526 73.84 8.50 -0.65
C GLY A 526 72.45 8.01 -0.26
N GLU A 527 72.00 8.25 0.98
CA GLU A 527 70.69 7.86 1.49
C GLU A 527 69.59 8.81 1.06
N LEU A 528 69.84 10.07 0.70
CA LEU A 528 68.88 10.92 -0.02
C LEU A 528 68.99 10.73 -1.52
N LYS A 529 70.03 10.10 -2.09
CA LYS A 529 69.94 9.52 -3.45
C LYS A 529 69.18 8.19 -3.44
N LYS A 530 69.29 7.38 -2.38
CA LYS A 530 68.44 6.18 -2.17
C LYS A 530 67.02 6.56 -1.77
N LYS A 531 66.82 7.49 -0.83
CA LYS A 531 65.52 8.05 -0.41
C LYS A 531 64.96 8.95 -1.51
N LEU A 532 65.74 9.59 -2.38
CA LEU A 532 65.19 10.18 -3.62
C LEU A 532 64.83 9.09 -4.62
N LYS A 533 65.61 8.02 -4.80
CA LYS A 533 65.17 6.86 -5.62
C LYS A 533 63.92 6.17 -5.06
N ILE A 534 63.79 6.08 -3.73
CA ILE A 534 62.67 5.44 -3.01
C ILE A 534 61.48 6.39 -2.92
N VAL A 535 61.67 7.69 -2.69
CA VAL A 535 60.60 8.71 -2.74
C VAL A 535 60.21 8.99 -4.18
N PHE A 536 61.10 8.83 -5.17
CA PHE A 536 60.75 8.82 -6.59
C PHE A 536 59.98 7.55 -6.92
N HIS A 537 60.40 6.36 -6.48
CA HIS A 537 59.59 5.14 -6.61
C HIS A 537 58.25 5.25 -5.87
N GLN A 538 58.19 5.84 -4.69
CA GLN A 538 56.96 6.11 -3.97
C GLN A 538 56.16 7.24 -4.62
N THR A 539 56.77 8.17 -5.34
CA THR A 539 56.07 9.24 -6.08
C THR A 539 55.53 8.70 -7.40
N GLU A 540 56.26 7.85 -8.12
CA GLU A 540 55.74 7.11 -9.27
C GLU A 540 54.71 6.06 -8.83
N GLN A 541 54.92 5.33 -7.72
CA GLN A 541 53.93 4.43 -7.14
C GLN A 541 52.70 5.20 -6.62
N LEU A 542 52.86 6.40 -6.03
CA LEU A 542 51.73 7.24 -5.64
C LEU A 542 51.08 7.91 -6.86
N LYS A 543 51.80 8.20 -7.94
CA LYS A 543 51.22 8.63 -9.23
C LYS A 543 50.50 7.48 -9.92
N GLU A 544 50.99 6.24 -9.82
CA GLU A 544 50.32 5.05 -10.33
C GLU A 544 49.12 4.69 -9.47
N ASP A 545 49.20 4.78 -8.14
CA ASP A 545 48.07 4.66 -7.22
C ASP A 545 47.05 5.77 -7.45
N VAL A 546 47.49 7.02 -7.70
CA VAL A 546 46.60 8.14 -8.05
C VAL A 546 45.98 7.89 -9.42
N ALA A 547 46.74 7.54 -10.45
CA ALA A 547 46.21 7.23 -11.77
C ALA A 547 45.33 5.95 -11.78
N MET A 548 45.59 4.99 -10.88
CA MET A 548 44.76 3.82 -10.67
C MET A 548 43.48 4.19 -9.90
N LYS A 549 43.58 5.03 -8.87
CA LYS A 549 42.43 5.59 -8.14
C LYS A 549 41.61 6.54 -9.01
N GLU A 550 42.20 7.25 -9.96
CA GLU A 550 41.51 8.02 -11.00
C GLU A 550 40.84 7.09 -12.00
N LYS A 551 41.51 6.04 -12.48
CA LYS A 551 40.88 5.01 -13.34
C LYS A 551 39.77 4.26 -12.61
N LEU A 552 39.86 4.07 -11.30
CA LEU A 552 38.81 3.49 -10.45
C LEU A 552 37.69 4.52 -10.22
N LEU A 553 37.99 5.76 -9.87
CA LEU A 553 37.02 6.83 -9.64
C LEU A 553 36.29 7.23 -10.93
N VAL A 554 36.92 7.12 -12.10
CA VAL A 554 36.26 7.24 -13.41
C VAL A 554 35.42 6.00 -13.72
N LYS A 555 35.83 4.78 -13.32
CA LYS A 555 34.94 3.61 -13.39
C LYS A 555 33.74 3.76 -12.47
N ASP A 556 33.93 4.30 -11.27
CA ASP A 556 32.91 4.50 -10.24
C ASP A 556 31.98 5.67 -10.59
N GLU A 557 32.49 6.76 -11.17
CA GLU A 557 31.65 7.77 -11.82
C GLU A 557 30.82 7.15 -12.94
N ASN A 558 31.36 6.21 -13.72
CA ASN A 558 30.62 5.57 -14.80
C ASN A 558 29.61 4.52 -14.30
N THR A 559 29.88 3.78 -13.22
CA THR A 559 28.88 2.90 -12.58
C THR A 559 27.84 3.73 -11.85
N LEU A 560 28.20 4.83 -11.19
CA LEU A 560 27.29 5.75 -10.52
C LEU A 560 26.44 6.54 -11.54
N ARG A 561 26.98 6.92 -12.71
CA ARG A 561 26.20 7.46 -13.83
C ARG A 561 25.25 6.41 -14.45
N LYS A 562 25.65 5.13 -14.53
CA LYS A 562 24.76 4.04 -14.95
C LYS A 562 23.64 3.82 -13.92
N ALA A 563 23.98 3.65 -12.65
CA ALA A 563 23.05 3.50 -11.54
C ALA A 563 22.13 4.72 -11.39
N ALA A 564 22.61 5.95 -11.67
CA ALA A 564 21.77 7.14 -11.71
C ALA A 564 20.74 7.09 -12.85
N LYS A 565 21.17 6.69 -14.06
CA LYS A 565 20.27 6.47 -15.21
C LYS A 565 19.28 5.34 -14.96
N GLU A 566 19.72 4.23 -14.37
CA GLU A 566 18.86 3.11 -13.99
C GLU A 566 17.85 3.53 -12.91
N LYS A 567 18.29 4.27 -11.88
CA LYS A 567 17.43 4.86 -10.85
C LYS A 567 16.41 5.85 -11.44
N ASP A 568 16.78 6.66 -12.44
CA ASP A 568 15.85 7.58 -13.10
C ASP A 568 14.92 6.86 -14.09
N ASN A 569 15.37 5.80 -14.78
CA ASN A 569 14.52 4.90 -15.57
C ASN A 569 13.50 4.16 -14.68
N LEU A 570 13.95 3.55 -13.59
CA LEU A 570 13.09 2.92 -12.58
C LEU A 570 12.12 3.93 -11.96
N ARG A 571 12.50 5.21 -11.83
CA ARG A 571 11.60 6.28 -11.37
C ARG A 571 10.54 6.62 -12.42
N ILE A 572 10.88 6.58 -13.71
CA ILE A 572 9.92 6.71 -14.83
C ILE A 572 8.97 5.51 -14.87
N GLU A 573 9.48 4.28 -14.73
CA GLU A 573 8.68 3.05 -14.66
C GLU A 573 7.74 3.04 -13.44
N VAL A 574 8.23 3.45 -12.27
CA VAL A 574 7.40 3.63 -11.06
C VAL A 574 6.36 4.73 -11.26
N MET A 575 6.68 5.85 -11.93
CA MET A 575 5.68 6.86 -12.28
C MET A 575 4.63 6.34 -13.28
N ALA A 576 5.03 5.55 -14.28
CA ALA A 576 4.13 4.90 -15.22
C ALA A 576 3.20 3.91 -14.50
N GLY A 577 3.74 3.04 -13.64
CA GLY A 577 2.97 2.13 -12.80
C GLY A 577 2.03 2.87 -11.84
N LEU A 578 2.46 3.97 -11.22
CA LEU A 578 1.62 4.81 -10.36
C LEU A 578 0.55 5.61 -11.13
N ASN A 579 0.72 5.82 -12.43
CA ASN A 579 -0.33 6.36 -13.31
C ASN A 579 -1.32 5.24 -13.70
N GLN A 580 -0.82 4.07 -14.12
CA GLN A 580 -1.64 2.90 -14.45
C GLN A 580 -2.50 2.45 -13.26
N ILE A 581 -1.95 2.45 -12.04
CA ILE A 581 -2.68 2.17 -10.79
C ILE A 581 -3.74 3.27 -10.50
N ARG A 582 -3.52 4.51 -10.92
CA ARG A 582 -4.52 5.61 -10.79
C ARG A 582 -5.67 5.43 -11.78
N GLU A 583 -5.38 5.05 -13.02
CA GLU A 583 -6.37 4.73 -14.05
C GLU A 583 -7.19 3.50 -13.62
N LEU A 584 -6.55 2.38 -13.28
CA LEU A 584 -7.25 1.18 -12.79
C LEU A 584 -8.09 1.47 -11.52
N ARG A 585 -7.65 2.37 -10.63
CA ARG A 585 -8.46 2.81 -9.47
C ARG A 585 -9.67 3.66 -9.87
N LYS A 586 -9.57 4.47 -10.92
CA LYS A 586 -10.70 5.21 -11.51
C LYS A 586 -11.69 4.25 -12.16
N ASP A 587 -11.20 3.29 -12.95
CA ASP A 587 -12.02 2.30 -13.64
C ASP A 587 -12.75 1.38 -12.65
N VAL A 588 -12.06 0.91 -11.59
CA VAL A 588 -12.67 0.15 -10.49
C VAL A 588 -13.71 0.98 -9.72
N LYS A 589 -13.54 2.30 -9.63
CA LYS A 589 -14.58 3.18 -9.04
C LYS A 589 -15.79 3.28 -9.95
N GLU A 590 -15.59 3.53 -11.24
CA GLU A 590 -16.66 3.63 -12.25
C GLU A 590 -17.44 2.31 -12.36
N GLN A 591 -16.76 1.17 -12.37
CA GLN A 591 -17.38 -0.15 -12.29
C GLN A 591 -18.19 -0.36 -11.00
N LYS A 592 -17.70 0.08 -9.83
CA LYS A 592 -18.45 -0.02 -8.56
C LYS A 592 -19.64 0.94 -8.47
N ASP A 593 -19.59 2.09 -9.13
CA ASP A 593 -20.72 3.02 -9.19
C ASP A 593 -21.77 2.54 -10.21
N GLU A 594 -21.37 1.85 -11.29
CA GLU A 594 -22.27 1.12 -12.19
C GLU A 594 -22.87 -0.13 -11.55
N GLU A 595 -22.10 -0.91 -10.78
CA GLU A 595 -22.58 -2.05 -9.98
C GLU A 595 -23.73 -1.62 -9.07
N LYS A 596 -23.58 -0.50 -8.34
CA LYS A 596 -24.64 0.10 -7.52
C LYS A 596 -25.85 0.53 -8.34
N ARG A 597 -25.64 1.01 -9.58
CA ARG A 597 -26.74 1.40 -10.49
C ARG A 597 -27.53 0.17 -10.94
N LEU A 598 -26.84 -0.88 -11.40
CA LEU A 598 -27.44 -2.16 -11.78
C LEU A 598 -28.15 -2.83 -10.60
N HIS A 599 -27.55 -2.84 -9.41
CA HIS A 599 -28.17 -3.40 -8.21
C HIS A 599 -29.47 -2.67 -7.81
N LYS A 600 -29.51 -1.33 -7.90
CA LYS A 600 -30.75 -0.55 -7.72
C LYS A 600 -31.81 -0.91 -8.76
N THR A 601 -31.42 -1.10 -10.03
CA THR A 601 -32.31 -1.53 -11.11
C THR A 601 -32.86 -2.94 -10.87
N ILE A 602 -32.02 -3.89 -10.41
CA ILE A 602 -32.44 -5.24 -10.02
C ILE A 602 -33.47 -5.18 -8.89
N LEU A 603 -33.19 -4.46 -7.79
CA LEU A 603 -34.13 -4.31 -6.67
C LEU A 603 -35.46 -3.67 -7.09
N ALA A 604 -35.44 -2.74 -8.06
CA ALA A 604 -36.65 -2.17 -8.64
C ALA A 604 -37.44 -3.21 -9.45
N HIS A 605 -36.78 -4.01 -10.30
CA HIS A 605 -37.42 -5.10 -11.03
C HIS A 605 -37.97 -6.20 -10.11
N GLU A 606 -37.23 -6.62 -9.08
CA GLU A 606 -37.75 -7.55 -8.06
C GLU A 606 -38.99 -7.01 -7.34
N LYS A 607 -39.10 -5.69 -7.16
CA LYS A 607 -40.29 -5.07 -6.57
C LYS A 607 -41.48 -5.13 -7.54
N VAL A 608 -41.24 -4.92 -8.84
CA VAL A 608 -42.27 -5.10 -9.89
C VAL A 608 -42.71 -6.56 -9.98
N ILE A 609 -41.78 -7.51 -10.01
CA ILE A 609 -42.06 -8.95 -10.04
C ILE A 609 -42.87 -9.37 -8.80
N ARG A 610 -42.52 -8.87 -7.60
CA ARG A 610 -43.30 -9.12 -6.36
C ARG A 610 -44.69 -8.45 -6.36
N SER A 611 -44.92 -7.41 -7.16
CA SER A 611 -46.28 -6.91 -7.43
C SER A 611 -47.01 -7.87 -8.36
N GLN A 612 -46.42 -8.16 -9.52
CA GLN A 612 -47.02 -9.01 -10.56
C GLN A 612 -47.41 -10.40 -10.03
N ILE A 613 -46.61 -10.99 -9.13
CA ILE A 613 -46.97 -12.25 -8.45
C ILE A 613 -48.27 -12.08 -7.66
N LYS A 614 -48.39 -11.05 -6.81
CA LYS A 614 -49.61 -10.76 -6.05
C LYS A 614 -50.80 -10.44 -6.96
N ASP A 615 -50.57 -9.73 -8.05
CA ASP A 615 -51.58 -9.41 -9.05
C ASP A 615 -52.10 -10.71 -9.71
N THR A 616 -51.21 -11.67 -10.01
CA THR A 616 -51.61 -13.00 -10.51
C THR A 616 -52.27 -13.89 -9.45
N GLU A 617 -51.84 -13.81 -8.18
CA GLU A 617 -52.50 -14.51 -7.06
C GLU A 617 -53.93 -13.96 -6.86
N GLN A 618 -54.12 -12.64 -6.93
CA GLN A 618 -55.45 -12.03 -6.89
C GLN A 618 -56.31 -12.48 -8.07
N LEU A 619 -55.79 -12.44 -9.31
CA LEU A 619 -56.51 -12.91 -10.49
C LEU A 619 -56.84 -14.42 -10.43
N MET A 620 -56.00 -15.25 -9.80
CA MET A 620 -56.31 -16.66 -9.52
C MET A 620 -57.43 -16.80 -8.48
N ASN A 621 -57.40 -16.02 -7.39
CA ASN A 621 -58.46 -16.00 -6.40
C ASN A 621 -59.81 -15.54 -7.00
N GLU A 622 -59.79 -14.49 -7.83
CA GLU A 622 -60.98 -14.01 -8.55
C GLU A 622 -61.51 -15.06 -9.54
N ARG A 623 -60.62 -15.70 -10.31
CA ARG A 623 -60.96 -16.85 -11.19
C ARG A 623 -61.63 -17.98 -10.41
N ASP A 624 -61.11 -18.34 -9.23
CA ASP A 624 -61.59 -19.49 -8.47
C ASP A 624 -62.89 -19.18 -7.70
N VAL A 625 -63.09 -17.93 -7.29
CA VAL A 625 -64.39 -17.42 -6.81
C VAL A 625 -65.43 -17.44 -7.95
N LEU A 626 -65.09 -16.93 -9.14
CA LEU A 626 -65.98 -16.95 -10.30
C LEU A 626 -66.29 -18.38 -10.78
N GLY A 627 -65.29 -19.26 -10.78
CA GLY A 627 -65.46 -20.69 -11.07
C GLY A 627 -66.40 -21.35 -10.07
N SER A 628 -66.22 -21.10 -8.77
CA SER A 628 -67.11 -21.59 -7.70
C SER A 628 -68.55 -21.07 -7.85
N GLN A 629 -68.73 -19.81 -8.23
CA GLN A 629 -70.06 -19.25 -8.53
C GLN A 629 -70.68 -19.88 -9.78
N LEU A 630 -69.89 -20.13 -10.82
CA LEU A 630 -70.34 -20.74 -12.08
C LEU A 630 -70.73 -22.22 -11.89
N VAL A 631 -70.01 -22.98 -11.06
CA VAL A 631 -70.40 -24.33 -10.66
C VAL A 631 -71.76 -24.30 -9.93
N ARG A 632 -71.90 -23.48 -8.87
CA ARG A 632 -73.17 -23.33 -8.15
C ARG A 632 -74.34 -22.94 -9.07
N ARG A 633 -74.09 -22.04 -10.03
CA ARG A 633 -75.09 -21.64 -11.04
C ARG A 633 -75.44 -22.77 -12.00
N ASN A 634 -74.49 -23.61 -12.40
CA ASN A 634 -74.77 -24.80 -13.19
C ASN A 634 -75.58 -25.84 -12.38
N ASP A 635 -75.29 -26.01 -11.09
CA ASP A 635 -76.04 -26.89 -10.20
C ASP A 635 -77.48 -26.38 -9.99
N GLU A 636 -77.66 -25.08 -9.74
CA GLU A 636 -78.98 -24.41 -9.71
C GLU A 636 -79.75 -24.67 -11.02
N ILE A 637 -79.09 -24.54 -12.18
CA ILE A 637 -79.68 -24.79 -13.51
C ILE A 637 -80.03 -26.28 -13.70
N ALA A 638 -79.21 -27.22 -13.22
CA ALA A 638 -79.47 -28.65 -13.29
C ALA A 638 -80.69 -29.04 -12.43
N LEU A 639 -80.77 -28.52 -11.21
CA LEU A 639 -81.92 -28.70 -10.31
C LEU A 639 -83.21 -28.11 -10.91
N LEU A 640 -83.12 -26.95 -11.57
CA LEU A 640 -84.24 -26.35 -12.28
C LEU A 640 -84.67 -27.18 -13.50
N HIS A 641 -83.73 -27.76 -14.26
CA HIS A 641 -84.07 -28.65 -15.38
C HIS A 641 -84.78 -29.94 -14.91
N GLU A 642 -84.30 -30.60 -13.86
CA GLU A 642 -84.98 -31.76 -13.28
C GLU A 642 -86.35 -31.39 -12.69
N LYS A 643 -86.47 -30.22 -12.03
CA LYS A 643 -87.77 -29.71 -11.57
C LYS A 643 -88.74 -29.48 -12.74
N ILE A 644 -88.28 -28.89 -13.85
CA ILE A 644 -89.09 -28.71 -15.08
C ILE A 644 -89.48 -30.05 -15.69
N LYS A 645 -88.58 -31.04 -15.70
CA LYS A 645 -88.82 -32.40 -16.21
C LYS A 645 -89.87 -33.14 -15.38
N ILE A 646 -89.81 -33.05 -14.04
CA ILE A 646 -90.82 -33.60 -13.11
C ILE A 646 -92.17 -32.88 -13.26
N LEU A 647 -92.17 -31.55 -13.41
CA LEU A 647 -93.41 -30.80 -13.66
C LEU A 647 -94.03 -31.15 -15.02
N ARG A 648 -93.23 -31.34 -16.07
CA ARG A 648 -93.70 -31.77 -17.40
C ARG A 648 -94.29 -33.18 -17.40
N SER A 649 -93.65 -34.15 -16.73
CA SER A 649 -94.20 -35.51 -16.63
C SER A 649 -95.48 -35.55 -15.77
N THR A 650 -95.54 -34.74 -14.71
CA THR A 650 -96.73 -34.58 -13.88
C THR A 650 -97.88 -33.92 -14.66
N LEU A 651 -97.59 -32.86 -15.43
CA LEU A 651 -98.56 -32.19 -16.30
C LEU A 651 -99.08 -33.14 -17.37
N SER A 652 -98.21 -33.82 -18.11
CA SER A 652 -98.60 -34.77 -19.17
C SER A 652 -99.45 -35.93 -18.64
N ARG A 653 -99.16 -36.41 -17.42
CA ARG A 653 -100.02 -37.39 -16.73
C ARG A 653 -101.40 -36.80 -16.38
N GLY A 654 -101.43 -35.55 -15.91
CA GLY A 654 -102.66 -34.82 -15.62
C GLY A 654 -103.52 -34.55 -16.85
N GLU A 655 -102.91 -34.13 -17.97
CA GLU A 655 -103.53 -33.97 -19.28
C GLU A 655 -104.15 -35.30 -19.75
N THR A 656 -103.38 -36.39 -19.68
CA THR A 656 -103.86 -37.74 -20.04
C THR A 656 -105.07 -38.16 -19.20
N GLN A 657 -105.03 -37.91 -17.89
CA GLN A 657 -106.15 -38.21 -16.98
C GLN A 657 -107.37 -37.31 -17.24
N TYR A 658 -107.15 -36.03 -17.56
CA TYR A 658 -108.21 -35.10 -17.92
C TYR A 658 -108.89 -35.48 -19.24
N ASP A 659 -108.13 -35.86 -20.27
CA ASP A 659 -108.67 -36.37 -21.53
C ASP A 659 -109.45 -37.68 -21.36
N GLN A 660 -109.00 -38.58 -20.48
CA GLN A 660 -109.78 -39.75 -20.08
C GLN A 660 -111.13 -39.33 -19.46
N ARG A 661 -111.15 -38.36 -18.53
CA ARG A 661 -112.42 -37.85 -17.97
C ARG A 661 -113.29 -37.10 -19.00
N LEU A 662 -112.69 -36.43 -19.99
CA LEU A 662 -113.45 -35.88 -21.11
C LEU A 662 -114.05 -36.96 -22.01
N GLN A 663 -113.39 -38.12 -22.16
CA GLN A 663 -113.95 -39.29 -22.85
C GLN A 663 -115.07 -39.94 -22.04
N ASP A 664 -114.90 -40.13 -20.72
CA ASP A 664 -115.96 -40.60 -19.80
C ASP A 664 -117.20 -39.70 -19.91
N ILE A 665 -117.03 -38.37 -19.84
CA ILE A 665 -118.12 -37.39 -19.95
C ILE A 665 -118.79 -37.42 -21.33
N LYS A 666 -118.04 -37.65 -22.42
CA LYS A 666 -118.62 -37.85 -23.76
C LYS A 666 -119.47 -39.13 -23.82
N LEU A 667 -118.97 -40.23 -23.26
CA LEU A 667 -119.67 -41.52 -23.21
C LEU A 667 -120.93 -41.42 -22.35
N LEU A 668 -120.85 -40.84 -21.16
CA LEU A 668 -122.00 -40.58 -20.28
C LEU A 668 -123.04 -39.67 -20.94
N LYS A 669 -122.62 -38.64 -21.70
CA LYS A 669 -123.55 -37.81 -22.50
C LYS A 669 -124.25 -38.59 -23.61
N ILE A 670 -123.62 -39.61 -24.19
CA ILE A 670 -124.25 -40.53 -25.16
C ILE A 670 -125.25 -41.46 -24.44
N VAL A 671 -124.88 -42.03 -23.28
CA VAL A 671 -125.78 -42.86 -22.47
C VAL A 671 -127.02 -42.06 -22.01
N ILE A 672 -126.84 -40.83 -21.53
CA ILE A 672 -127.94 -39.93 -21.14
C ILE A 672 -128.85 -39.61 -22.35
N LYS A 673 -128.28 -39.41 -23.55
CA LYS A 673 -129.08 -39.25 -24.78
C LYS A 673 -129.89 -40.52 -25.09
N ARG A 674 -129.27 -41.70 -25.00
CA ARG A 674 -129.95 -42.99 -25.22
C ARG A 674 -131.09 -43.21 -24.23
N MET A 675 -130.83 -43.07 -22.92
CA MET A 675 -131.86 -43.20 -21.87
C MET A 675 -133.00 -42.18 -22.02
N ARG A 676 -132.72 -40.97 -22.51
CA ARG A 676 -133.77 -39.99 -22.84
C ARG A 676 -134.59 -40.40 -24.07
N GLN A 677 -133.98 -41.02 -25.09
CA GLN A 677 -134.69 -41.57 -26.24
C GLN A 677 -135.53 -42.79 -25.83
N GLU A 678 -134.99 -43.71 -25.04
CA GLU A 678 -135.69 -44.86 -24.47
C GLU A 678 -136.90 -44.40 -23.63
N LYS A 679 -136.70 -43.45 -22.70
CA LYS A 679 -137.81 -42.83 -21.94
C LYS A 679 -138.87 -42.20 -22.85
N MET A 680 -138.48 -41.52 -23.93
CA MET A 680 -139.42 -40.92 -24.87
C MET A 680 -140.21 -41.98 -25.67
N LEU A 681 -139.56 -43.08 -26.06
CA LEU A 681 -140.22 -44.19 -26.74
C LEU A 681 -141.19 -44.92 -25.81
N ILE A 682 -140.81 -45.16 -24.56
CA ILE A 682 -141.69 -45.74 -23.52
C ILE A 682 -142.87 -44.79 -23.23
N ALA A 683 -142.64 -43.48 -23.13
CA ALA A 683 -143.71 -42.50 -22.96
C ALA A 683 -144.69 -42.48 -24.15
N LYS A 684 -144.19 -42.58 -25.40
CA LYS A 684 -145.07 -42.75 -26.57
C LYS A 684 -145.85 -44.06 -26.51
N SER A 685 -145.21 -45.18 -26.15
CA SER A 685 -145.89 -46.46 -25.98
C SER A 685 -146.97 -46.42 -24.87
N MET A 686 -146.74 -45.63 -23.81
CA MET A 686 -147.70 -45.43 -22.73
C MET A 686 -148.89 -44.57 -23.18
N ASN A 687 -148.68 -43.57 -24.04
CA ASN A 687 -149.77 -42.83 -24.68
C ASN A 687 -150.60 -43.74 -25.60
N ASN A 688 -149.94 -44.53 -26.46
CA ASN A 688 -150.63 -45.52 -27.30
C ASN A 688 -151.45 -46.53 -26.46
N MET A 689 -151.03 -46.85 -25.23
CA MET A 689 -151.80 -47.68 -24.30
C MET A 689 -153.06 -46.99 -23.76
N VAL A 690 -153.10 -45.66 -23.69
CA VAL A 690 -154.33 -44.90 -23.40
C VAL A 690 -155.28 -44.96 -24.59
N ASP A 691 -154.77 -44.75 -25.80
CA ASP A 691 -155.56 -44.82 -27.04
C ASP A 691 -156.16 -46.23 -27.22
N LEU A 692 -155.35 -47.28 -27.05
CA LEU A 692 -155.81 -48.68 -27.06
C LEU A 692 -156.83 -48.99 -25.95
N ARG A 693 -156.76 -48.32 -24.78
CA ARG A 693 -157.78 -48.46 -23.72
C ARG A 693 -159.09 -47.78 -24.09
N GLN A 694 -159.05 -46.65 -24.80
CA GLN A 694 -160.25 -46.01 -25.34
C GLN A 694 -160.86 -46.88 -26.46
N GLU A 695 -160.03 -47.45 -27.33
CA GLU A 695 -160.47 -48.34 -28.40
C GLU A 695 -161.06 -49.66 -27.86
N ILE A 696 -160.49 -50.23 -26.78
CA ILE A 696 -161.14 -51.31 -26.01
C ILE A 696 -162.51 -50.86 -25.47
N PHE A 697 -162.62 -49.67 -24.86
CA PHE A 697 -163.90 -49.15 -24.37
C PHE A 697 -164.94 -48.93 -25.49
N HIS A 698 -164.49 -48.49 -26.67
CA HIS A 698 -165.34 -48.37 -27.85
C HIS A 698 -165.78 -49.75 -28.37
N LEU A 699 -164.87 -50.71 -28.47
CA LEU A 699 -165.18 -52.08 -28.87
C LEU A 699 -166.10 -52.79 -27.86
N GLU A 700 -165.93 -52.56 -26.56
CA GLU A 700 -166.84 -53.07 -25.52
C GLU A 700 -168.23 -52.42 -25.62
N ARG A 701 -168.31 -51.10 -25.78
CA ARG A 701 -169.58 -50.38 -26.02
C ARG A 701 -170.26 -50.92 -27.27
N ASP A 702 -169.56 -50.98 -28.38
CA ASP A 702 -170.10 -51.38 -29.69
C ASP A 702 -170.48 -52.88 -29.68
N LEU A 703 -169.78 -53.71 -28.89
CA LEU A 703 -170.17 -55.10 -28.63
C LEU A 703 -171.39 -55.21 -27.70
N THR A 704 -171.61 -54.31 -26.73
CA THR A 704 -172.89 -54.24 -26.00
C THR A 704 -174.03 -53.74 -26.88
N GLN A 705 -173.76 -52.81 -27.79
CA GLN A 705 -174.73 -52.31 -28.77
C GLN A 705 -175.08 -53.39 -29.81
N ALA A 706 -174.10 -54.15 -30.29
CA ALA A 706 -174.31 -55.31 -31.14
C ALA A 706 -175.06 -56.44 -30.41
N ARG A 707 -174.80 -56.68 -29.12
CA ARG A 707 -175.60 -57.61 -28.30
C ARG A 707 -177.04 -57.14 -28.14
N LEU A 708 -177.27 -55.84 -27.95
CA LEU A 708 -178.62 -55.26 -27.93
C LEU A 708 -179.33 -55.39 -29.28
N GLN A 709 -178.63 -55.15 -30.40
CA GLN A 709 -179.16 -55.37 -31.75
C GLN A 709 -179.45 -56.84 -32.02
N CYS A 710 -178.56 -57.78 -31.67
CA CYS A 710 -178.84 -59.21 -31.77
C CYS A 710 -180.08 -59.59 -30.94
N LYS A 711 -180.24 -59.03 -29.74
CA LYS A 711 -181.40 -59.31 -28.88
C LYS A 711 -182.70 -58.70 -29.41
N ALA A 712 -182.63 -57.54 -30.08
CA ALA A 712 -183.76 -56.96 -30.81
C ALA A 712 -184.09 -57.77 -32.06
N LEU A 713 -183.08 -58.20 -32.83
CA LEU A 713 -183.23 -59.07 -34.01
C LEU A 713 -183.72 -60.48 -33.63
N GLU A 714 -183.42 -60.98 -32.44
CA GLU A 714 -184.01 -62.21 -31.88
C GLU A 714 -185.51 -62.00 -31.56
N GLN A 715 -185.90 -60.82 -31.07
CA GLN A 715 -187.31 -60.47 -30.84
C GLN A 715 -188.08 -60.25 -32.15
N GLU A 716 -187.46 -59.64 -33.17
CA GLU A 716 -188.02 -59.55 -34.53
C GLU A 716 -188.10 -60.93 -35.21
N ALA A 717 -187.10 -61.79 -35.04
CA ALA A 717 -187.10 -63.17 -35.55
C ALA A 717 -188.16 -64.06 -34.87
N GLN A 718 -188.57 -63.73 -33.64
CA GLN A 718 -189.69 -64.38 -32.96
C GLN A 718 -191.07 -63.90 -33.45
N ASN A 719 -191.16 -62.87 -34.31
CA ASN A 719 -192.43 -62.28 -34.72
C ASN A 719 -192.47 -61.96 -36.24
N PRO A 720 -192.64 -62.99 -37.11
CA PRO A 720 -192.32 -62.89 -38.53
C PRO A 720 -193.40 -62.21 -39.40
N LEU A 721 -193.08 -61.03 -39.92
CA LEU A 721 -193.79 -60.39 -41.05
C LEU A 721 -192.79 -59.94 -42.14
N ASN A 722 -192.45 -60.88 -43.04
CA ASN A 722 -192.26 -60.76 -44.50
C ASN A 722 -191.63 -59.45 -45.10
N ILE A 723 -190.68 -59.48 -46.06
CA ILE A 723 -190.29 -60.55 -47.00
C ILE A 723 -188.93 -60.23 -47.72
N HIS A 724 -188.24 -61.25 -48.24
CA HIS A 724 -187.05 -61.24 -49.14
C HIS A 724 -185.65 -60.78 -48.62
N ARG A 725 -184.60 -61.33 -49.27
CA ARG A 725 -183.20 -61.37 -48.78
C ARG A 725 -182.19 -61.68 -49.92
N TRP A 726 -181.30 -60.72 -50.29
CA TRP A 726 -180.00 -60.80 -51.06
C TRP A 726 -179.83 -59.98 -52.38
N ARG A 727 -178.60 -59.44 -52.60
CA ARG A 727 -177.96 -59.02 -53.88
C ARG A 727 -176.40 -58.96 -53.72
N LYS A 728 -175.61 -58.82 -54.81
CA LYS A 728 -174.11 -58.92 -54.89
C LYS A 728 -173.40 -57.64 -55.41
N LEU A 729 -172.04 -57.63 -55.42
CA LEU A 729 -171.10 -56.53 -55.78
C LEU A 729 -170.30 -56.75 -57.10
N GLU A 730 -169.53 -55.73 -57.55
CA GLU A 730 -168.69 -55.67 -58.78
C GLU A 730 -167.34 -54.90 -58.58
N GLY A 731 -166.32 -55.07 -59.45
CA GLY A 731 -165.10 -54.20 -59.57
C GLY A 731 -163.76 -54.89 -59.96
N SER A 732 -162.90 -54.25 -60.81
CA SER A 732 -161.64 -54.83 -61.41
C SER A 732 -160.50 -53.80 -61.71
N ASP A 733 -159.35 -54.24 -62.28
CA ASP A 733 -158.00 -53.61 -62.29
C ASP A 733 -157.44 -53.17 -63.71
N PRO A 734 -156.37 -52.33 -63.84
CA PRO A 734 -155.97 -51.63 -65.10
C PRO A 734 -154.68 -52.11 -65.85
N GLU A 735 -154.20 -51.34 -66.85
CA GLU A 735 -153.45 -51.83 -68.04
C GLU A 735 -151.97 -51.38 -68.23
N VAL A 736 -151.31 -51.90 -69.28
CA VAL A 736 -149.84 -51.96 -69.49
C VAL A 736 -149.13 -50.63 -69.83
N VAL A 737 -149.82 -49.65 -70.40
CA VAL A 737 -149.18 -48.43 -70.99
C VAL A 737 -148.39 -47.61 -69.96
N ASP A 738 -148.86 -47.55 -68.71
CA ASP A 738 -148.23 -46.76 -67.64
C ASP A 738 -146.84 -47.29 -67.24
N LEU A 739 -146.60 -48.59 -67.38
CA LEU A 739 -145.30 -49.21 -67.13
C LEU A 739 -144.24 -48.72 -68.13
N LEU A 740 -144.61 -48.54 -69.40
CA LEU A 740 -143.70 -48.05 -70.44
C LEU A 740 -143.31 -46.58 -70.25
N GLN A 741 -144.24 -45.73 -69.78
CA GLN A 741 -143.90 -44.36 -69.38
C GLN A 741 -142.90 -44.35 -68.21
N LYS A 742 -143.09 -45.24 -67.23
CA LYS A 742 -142.20 -45.38 -66.07
C LYS A 742 -140.75 -45.66 -66.51
N ILE A 743 -140.55 -46.61 -67.43
CA ILE A 743 -139.21 -47.01 -67.91
C ILE A 743 -138.45 -45.83 -68.54
N ARG A 744 -139.08 -45.04 -69.43
CA ARG A 744 -138.44 -43.86 -70.04
C ARG A 744 -138.07 -42.79 -69.00
N SER A 745 -138.88 -42.60 -67.95
CA SER A 745 -138.57 -41.66 -66.87
C SER A 745 -137.31 -42.07 -66.09
N LEU A 746 -137.12 -43.37 -65.86
CA LEU A 746 -135.97 -43.92 -65.14
C LEU A 746 -134.67 -43.82 -65.97
N GLN A 747 -134.73 -44.03 -67.29
CA GLN A 747 -133.56 -43.90 -68.18
C GLN A 747 -132.98 -42.48 -68.19
N LYS A 748 -133.81 -41.43 -68.26
CA LYS A 748 -133.34 -40.04 -68.14
C LYS A 748 -132.69 -39.76 -66.78
N ARG A 749 -133.29 -40.27 -65.70
CA ARG A 749 -132.77 -40.12 -64.34
C ARG A 749 -131.42 -40.84 -64.14
N LEU A 750 -131.22 -42.01 -64.76
CA LEU A 750 -129.95 -42.74 -64.74
C LEU A 750 -128.82 -41.95 -65.39
N LEU A 751 -129.05 -41.38 -66.59
CA LEU A 751 -128.08 -40.51 -67.27
C LEU A 751 -127.70 -39.28 -66.44
N GLN A 752 -128.66 -38.68 -65.73
CA GLN A 752 -128.42 -37.53 -64.85
C GLN A 752 -127.64 -37.91 -63.57
N GLN A 753 -127.80 -39.14 -63.05
CA GLN A 753 -126.96 -39.64 -61.95
C GLN A 753 -125.54 -39.99 -62.43
N ALA A 754 -125.37 -40.49 -63.66
CA ALA A 754 -124.07 -40.79 -64.23
C ALA A 754 -123.19 -39.53 -64.40
N SER A 755 -123.75 -38.43 -64.91
CA SER A 755 -122.99 -37.17 -65.02
C SER A 755 -122.61 -36.58 -63.66
N GLN A 756 -123.51 -36.65 -62.66
CA GLN A 756 -123.20 -36.26 -61.27
C GLN A 756 -122.12 -37.12 -60.61
N ALA A 757 -121.99 -38.40 -60.98
CA ALA A 757 -120.91 -39.26 -60.51
C ALA A 757 -119.55 -38.78 -61.06
N VAL A 758 -119.47 -38.50 -62.37
CA VAL A 758 -118.24 -38.00 -63.02
C VAL A 758 -117.81 -36.65 -62.44
N GLU A 759 -118.73 -35.73 -62.17
CA GLU A 759 -118.40 -34.47 -61.48
C GLU A 759 -117.81 -34.70 -60.08
N LYS A 760 -118.39 -35.63 -59.30
CA LYS A 760 -117.91 -35.95 -57.95
C LYS A 760 -116.53 -36.61 -57.99
N GLU A 761 -116.29 -37.51 -58.95
CA GLU A 761 -114.99 -38.14 -59.14
C GLU A 761 -113.91 -37.12 -59.53
N ARG A 762 -114.24 -36.14 -60.38
CA ARG A 762 -113.33 -35.02 -60.71
C ARG A 762 -113.00 -34.17 -59.48
N LYS A 763 -114.01 -33.76 -58.72
CA LYS A 763 -113.85 -33.00 -57.45
C LYS A 763 -113.03 -33.78 -56.42
N LEU A 764 -113.17 -35.11 -56.38
CA LEU A 764 -112.40 -35.99 -55.50
C LEU A 764 -110.93 -36.07 -55.93
N LYS A 765 -110.62 -36.23 -57.23
CA LYS A 765 -109.23 -36.21 -57.74
C LYS A 765 -108.54 -34.85 -57.53
N GLU A 766 -109.29 -33.75 -57.63
CA GLU A 766 -108.79 -32.40 -57.31
C GLU A 766 -108.49 -32.26 -55.80
N ALA A 767 -109.35 -32.78 -54.92
CA ALA A 767 -109.13 -32.83 -53.47
C ALA A 767 -107.96 -33.74 -53.06
N GLU A 768 -107.81 -34.92 -53.67
CA GLU A 768 -106.66 -35.82 -53.45
C GLU A 768 -105.34 -35.17 -53.87
N ARG A 769 -105.32 -34.46 -54.99
CA ARG A 769 -104.14 -33.74 -55.49
C ARG A 769 -103.75 -32.59 -54.55
N LEU A 770 -104.74 -31.87 -54.02
CA LEU A 770 -104.53 -30.86 -52.96
C LEU A 770 -104.01 -31.51 -51.66
N TYR A 771 -104.61 -32.62 -51.22
CA TYR A 771 -104.18 -33.33 -50.00
C TYR A 771 -102.76 -33.90 -50.11
N LEU A 772 -102.40 -34.49 -51.26
CA LEU A 772 -101.03 -34.97 -51.53
C LEU A 772 -100.02 -33.82 -51.57
N ASN A 773 -100.38 -32.66 -52.12
CA ASN A 773 -99.54 -31.47 -52.07
C ASN A 773 -99.39 -30.93 -50.64
N LEU A 774 -100.49 -30.84 -49.88
CA LEU A 774 -100.44 -30.41 -48.48
C LEU A 774 -99.60 -31.36 -47.62
N ARG A 775 -99.73 -32.69 -47.83
CA ARG A 775 -98.93 -33.72 -47.17
C ARG A 775 -97.45 -33.63 -47.55
N LYS A 776 -97.11 -33.33 -48.81
CA LYS A 776 -95.73 -33.07 -49.26
C LYS A 776 -95.16 -31.76 -48.68
N VAL A 777 -95.98 -30.74 -48.46
CA VAL A 777 -95.57 -29.50 -47.79
C VAL A 777 -95.36 -29.73 -46.29
N LEU A 778 -96.29 -30.41 -45.61
CA LEU A 778 -96.18 -30.75 -44.18
C LEU A 778 -94.98 -31.67 -43.89
N ALA A 779 -94.72 -32.67 -44.75
CA ALA A 779 -93.53 -33.52 -44.64
C ALA A 779 -92.21 -32.76 -44.92
N LYS A 780 -92.26 -31.55 -45.49
CA LYS A 780 -91.13 -30.64 -45.65
C LYS A 780 -91.07 -29.56 -44.57
N GLN A 781 -92.05 -29.45 -43.68
CA GLN A 781 -91.95 -28.54 -42.54
C GLN A 781 -91.13 -29.21 -41.42
N PRO A 782 -90.11 -28.54 -40.86
CA PRO A 782 -89.43 -29.05 -39.68
C PRO A 782 -90.42 -29.16 -38.52
N GLY A 783 -90.46 -30.34 -37.89
CA GLY A 783 -91.25 -30.58 -36.69
C GLY A 783 -90.80 -29.68 -35.52
N PRO A 784 -91.60 -29.56 -34.44
CA PRO A 784 -91.36 -28.59 -33.37
C PRO A 784 -89.95 -28.66 -32.76
N GLY A 785 -89.40 -29.85 -32.54
CA GLY A 785 -88.01 -30.02 -32.07
C GLY A 785 -86.97 -29.43 -33.04
N ILE A 786 -87.12 -29.67 -34.35
CA ILE A 786 -86.22 -29.13 -35.37
C ILE A 786 -86.40 -27.61 -35.51
N ARG A 787 -87.59 -27.05 -35.25
CA ARG A 787 -87.77 -25.59 -35.17
C ARG A 787 -87.03 -25.00 -33.96
N ASP A 788 -87.11 -25.62 -32.79
CA ASP A 788 -86.36 -25.17 -31.61
C ASP A 788 -84.84 -25.29 -31.81
N GLU A 789 -84.36 -26.34 -32.47
CA GLU A 789 -82.96 -26.48 -32.86
C GLU A 789 -82.55 -25.45 -33.92
N LEU A 790 -83.41 -25.14 -34.90
CA LEU A 790 -83.17 -24.09 -35.88
C LEU A 790 -83.11 -22.71 -35.20
N VAL A 791 -83.98 -22.41 -34.24
CA VAL A 791 -83.94 -21.17 -33.47
C VAL A 791 -82.72 -21.10 -32.55
N LYS A 792 -82.31 -22.21 -31.92
CA LYS A 792 -81.07 -22.29 -31.13
C LYS A 792 -79.82 -22.08 -31.99
N THR A 793 -79.73 -22.77 -33.13
CA THR A 793 -78.61 -22.63 -34.07
C THR A 793 -78.59 -21.26 -34.74
N GLN A 794 -79.75 -20.68 -35.11
CA GLN A 794 -79.83 -19.32 -35.64
C GLN A 794 -79.47 -18.26 -34.60
N ARG A 795 -79.86 -18.42 -33.32
CA ARG A 795 -79.38 -17.56 -32.22
C ARG A 795 -77.88 -17.72 -31.98
N SER A 796 -77.37 -18.95 -32.00
CA SER A 796 -75.92 -19.23 -31.87
C SER A 796 -75.13 -18.64 -33.05
N LEU A 797 -75.65 -18.73 -34.27
CA LEU A 797 -75.08 -18.14 -35.48
C LEU A 797 -75.14 -16.60 -35.44
N LYS A 798 -76.22 -16.00 -34.93
CA LYS A 798 -76.31 -14.55 -34.72
C LYS A 798 -75.33 -14.06 -33.65
N ASN A 799 -75.15 -14.83 -32.56
CA ASN A 799 -74.18 -14.50 -31.51
C ASN A 799 -72.73 -14.69 -31.99
N ARG A 800 -72.45 -15.75 -32.77
CA ARG A 800 -71.15 -15.93 -33.46
C ARG A 800 -70.93 -14.85 -34.51
N GLY A 801 -71.94 -14.45 -35.26
CA GLY A 801 -71.86 -13.35 -36.24
C GLY A 801 -71.62 -11.99 -35.58
N ASN A 802 -72.22 -11.74 -34.41
CA ASN A 802 -71.92 -10.55 -33.61
C ASN A 802 -70.48 -10.60 -33.06
N LYS A 803 -70.02 -11.74 -32.52
CA LYS A 803 -68.60 -11.90 -32.13
C LYS A 803 -67.66 -11.76 -33.32
N LEU A 804 -68.02 -12.26 -34.51
CA LEU A 804 -67.24 -12.09 -35.72
C LEU A 804 -67.21 -10.62 -36.17
N LYS A 805 -68.30 -9.85 -35.97
CA LYS A 805 -68.29 -8.39 -36.19
C LYS A 805 -67.41 -7.65 -35.18
N CYS A 806 -67.36 -8.07 -33.91
CA CYS A 806 -66.40 -7.53 -32.95
C CYS A 806 -64.97 -7.87 -33.37
N LEU A 807 -64.68 -9.13 -33.67
CA LEU A 807 -63.36 -9.58 -34.13
C LEU A 807 -62.94 -8.94 -35.46
N VAL A 808 -63.87 -8.63 -36.37
CA VAL A 808 -63.59 -7.88 -37.60
C VAL A 808 -63.40 -6.39 -37.32
N ALA A 809 -64.09 -5.81 -36.34
CA ALA A 809 -63.81 -4.44 -35.91
C ALA A 809 -62.44 -4.33 -35.20
N GLU A 810 -62.09 -5.32 -34.37
CA GLU A 810 -60.78 -5.46 -33.72
C GLU A 810 -59.68 -5.71 -34.74
N LEU A 811 -59.91 -6.60 -35.73
CA LEU A 811 -59.00 -6.84 -36.85
C LEU A 811 -58.81 -5.56 -37.67
N ASN A 812 -59.89 -4.93 -38.14
CA ASN A 812 -59.83 -3.67 -38.89
C ASN A 812 -59.12 -2.56 -38.10
N MET A 813 -59.31 -2.47 -36.77
CA MET A 813 -58.56 -1.53 -35.91
C MET A 813 -57.08 -1.91 -35.76
N SER A 814 -56.74 -3.20 -35.80
CA SER A 814 -55.35 -3.66 -35.81
C SER A 814 -54.67 -3.47 -37.17
N GLU A 815 -55.43 -3.58 -38.26
CA GLU A 815 -54.99 -3.28 -39.63
C GLU A 815 -54.84 -1.77 -39.83
N LEU A 816 -55.74 -0.94 -39.27
CA LEU A 816 -55.60 0.51 -39.24
C LEU A 816 -54.33 0.91 -38.46
N LYS A 817 -54.11 0.34 -37.28
CA LYS A 817 -52.87 0.57 -36.51
C LYS A 817 -51.63 0.06 -37.22
N ALA A 818 -51.71 -1.07 -37.92
CA ALA A 818 -50.60 -1.57 -38.73
C ALA A 818 -50.33 -0.66 -39.95
N ALA A 819 -51.36 -0.05 -40.53
CA ALA A 819 -51.23 0.95 -41.58
C ALA A 819 -50.67 2.29 -41.04
N GLU A 820 -51.14 2.76 -39.88
CA GLU A 820 -50.60 3.91 -39.15
C GLU A 820 -49.11 3.69 -38.87
N TYR A 821 -48.74 2.59 -38.20
CA TYR A 821 -47.35 2.22 -37.98
C TYR A 821 -46.55 2.02 -39.28
N LYS A 822 -47.16 1.56 -40.38
CA LYS A 822 -46.47 1.51 -41.68
C LYS A 822 -46.21 2.91 -42.22
N THR A 823 -47.18 3.83 -42.15
CA THR A 823 -46.96 5.24 -42.54
C THR A 823 -45.99 5.96 -41.61
N ASP A 824 -45.91 5.59 -40.33
CA ASP A 824 -44.93 6.14 -39.40
C ASP A 824 -43.53 5.53 -39.60
N VAL A 825 -43.42 4.26 -40.00
CA VAL A 825 -42.17 3.66 -40.48
C VAL A 825 -41.74 4.26 -41.82
N GLU A 826 -42.68 4.61 -42.70
CA GLU A 826 -42.39 5.31 -43.96
C GLU A 826 -41.95 6.75 -43.69
N LYS A 827 -42.62 7.51 -42.81
CA LYS A 827 -42.17 8.83 -42.31
C LYS A 827 -40.79 8.75 -41.65
N LEU A 828 -40.58 7.80 -40.73
CA LEU A 828 -39.26 7.59 -40.09
C LEU A 828 -38.20 7.19 -41.11
N ALA A 829 -38.54 6.45 -42.16
CA ALA A 829 -37.63 6.16 -43.27
C ALA A 829 -37.41 7.37 -44.19
N GLU A 830 -38.36 8.31 -44.27
CA GLU A 830 -38.23 9.61 -44.92
C GLU A 830 -37.33 10.54 -44.09
N GLU A 831 -37.57 10.67 -42.78
CA GLU A 831 -36.76 11.44 -41.83
C GLU A 831 -35.34 10.88 -41.72
N LEU A 832 -35.15 9.56 -41.71
CA LEU A 832 -33.83 8.93 -41.71
C LEU A 832 -33.16 9.07 -43.09
N ARG A 833 -33.93 9.25 -44.18
CA ARG A 833 -33.39 9.63 -45.50
C ARG A 833 -32.99 11.10 -45.53
N GLU A 834 -33.80 12.00 -44.98
CA GLU A 834 -33.45 13.41 -44.79
C GLU A 834 -32.26 13.59 -43.84
N ILE A 835 -32.16 12.83 -42.75
CA ILE A 835 -31.02 12.87 -41.83
C ILE A 835 -29.78 12.29 -42.50
N LYS A 836 -29.91 11.21 -43.31
CA LYS A 836 -28.81 10.75 -44.16
C LYS A 836 -28.42 11.80 -45.19
N GLU A 837 -29.38 12.49 -45.80
CA GLU A 837 -29.11 13.51 -46.82
C GLU A 837 -28.49 14.76 -46.21
N LYS A 838 -28.99 15.25 -45.07
CA LYS A 838 -28.40 16.30 -44.25
C LYS A 838 -27.00 15.90 -43.77
N TYR A 839 -26.79 14.67 -43.32
CA TYR A 839 -25.46 14.14 -42.96
C TYR A 839 -24.53 13.99 -44.17
N PHE A 840 -25.03 13.60 -45.34
CA PHE A 840 -24.23 13.56 -46.57
C PHE A 840 -23.92 14.97 -47.08
N GLN A 841 -24.85 15.93 -46.97
CA GLN A 841 -24.62 17.34 -47.24
C GLN A 841 -23.63 17.94 -46.25
N GLU A 842 -23.76 17.68 -44.95
CA GLU A 842 -22.85 18.14 -43.90
C GLU A 842 -21.47 17.48 -43.98
N LYS A 843 -21.39 16.22 -44.41
CA LYS A 843 -20.15 15.54 -44.76
C LYS A 843 -19.54 16.12 -46.04
N LYS A 844 -20.36 16.54 -47.01
CA LYS A 844 -19.92 17.20 -48.25
C LYS A 844 -19.48 18.65 -48.00
N THR A 845 -20.12 19.40 -47.10
CA THR A 845 -19.68 20.72 -46.66
C THR A 845 -18.47 20.63 -45.74
N ASN A 846 -18.36 19.64 -44.85
CA ASN A 846 -17.10 19.36 -44.12
C ASN A 846 -15.96 18.97 -45.06
N HIS A 847 -16.25 18.19 -46.11
CA HIS A 847 -15.25 17.83 -47.13
C HIS A 847 -14.83 19.06 -47.94
N VAL A 848 -15.78 19.93 -48.31
CA VAL A 848 -15.52 21.21 -48.99
C VAL A 848 -14.82 22.21 -48.08
N LEU A 849 -15.12 22.27 -46.77
CA LEU A 849 -14.41 23.09 -45.79
C LEU A 849 -12.98 22.59 -45.56
N ARG A 850 -12.77 21.28 -45.47
CA ARG A 850 -11.42 20.68 -45.45
C ARG A 850 -10.63 20.89 -46.75
N MET A 851 -11.31 21.10 -47.87
CA MET A 851 -10.67 21.49 -49.15
C MET A 851 -10.44 23.00 -49.25
N ALA A 852 -11.36 23.82 -48.74
CA ALA A 852 -11.24 25.28 -48.68
C ALA A 852 -10.16 25.74 -47.70
N GLN A 853 -9.93 25.00 -46.61
CA GLN A 853 -8.77 25.16 -45.73
C GLN A 853 -7.45 24.65 -46.34
N ARG A 854 -7.44 24.20 -47.62
CA ARG A 854 -6.23 23.67 -48.29
C ARG A 854 -5.88 24.33 -49.62
N ASN A 855 -6.75 25.18 -50.18
CA ASN A 855 -6.47 26.02 -51.35
C ASN A 855 -6.79 27.48 -51.03
N SER A 856 -5.91 28.13 -50.27
CA SER A 856 -5.91 29.58 -50.01
C SER A 856 -5.00 30.35 -50.97
N ASP A 857 -4.65 29.76 -52.12
CA ASP A 857 -3.82 30.35 -53.17
C ASP A 857 -4.54 30.43 -54.52
N ARG A 858 -4.10 31.40 -55.33
CA ARG A 858 -4.77 31.92 -56.53
C ARG A 858 -4.29 31.20 -57.83
N PRO A 859 -4.63 31.69 -59.05
CA PRO A 859 -5.95 31.62 -59.69
C PRO A 859 -5.89 31.01 -61.12
N ASN A 860 -7.03 30.67 -61.73
CA ASN A 860 -7.44 31.17 -63.07
C ASN A 860 -8.68 30.48 -63.65
N SER A 861 -9.30 31.21 -64.59
CA SER A 861 -10.43 30.86 -65.48
C SER A 861 -9.90 30.81 -66.94
N PRO A 862 -10.64 30.41 -67.99
CA PRO A 862 -11.77 29.47 -68.16
C PRO A 862 -11.48 28.38 -69.22
N SER A 863 -12.44 27.47 -69.53
CA SER A 863 -13.01 27.27 -70.91
C SER A 863 -13.74 25.93 -71.15
N SER A 864 -14.68 25.95 -72.10
CA SER A 864 -15.34 24.83 -72.85
C SER A 864 -16.06 23.71 -72.05
N MET A 865 -17.34 23.37 -72.24
CA MET A 865 -18.17 23.05 -73.44
C MET A 865 -17.90 21.69 -74.11
N VAL A 866 -18.99 21.15 -74.70
CA VAL A 866 -19.21 19.88 -75.44
C VAL A 866 -19.51 18.67 -74.52
N VAL A 867 -20.61 17.85 -74.57
CA VAL A 867 -21.84 17.62 -75.41
C VAL A 867 -21.86 16.19 -76.04
N LYS A 868 -23.05 15.54 -76.10
CA LYS A 868 -23.41 14.23 -76.74
C LYS A 868 -22.94 12.94 -76.02
N ASP A 869 -23.48 11.72 -76.24
CA ASP A 869 -24.69 11.14 -76.92
C ASP A 869 -24.90 9.69 -76.37
N ALA A 870 -26.01 8.93 -76.47
CA ALA A 870 -27.41 9.23 -76.85
C ALA A 870 -28.45 8.17 -76.36
N GLN A 871 -28.41 6.91 -76.85
CA GLN A 871 -29.47 5.86 -76.76
C GLN A 871 -28.79 4.44 -76.81
N ALA A 872 -29.41 3.23 -76.77
CA ALA A 872 -30.79 2.72 -76.78
C ALA A 872 -30.86 1.21 -76.39
N HIS A 873 -32.06 0.64 -76.17
CA HIS A 873 -32.42 -0.81 -76.39
C HIS A 873 -31.69 -1.89 -75.53
N SER A 874 -32.08 -3.18 -75.47
CA SER A 874 -33.40 -3.87 -75.52
C SER A 874 -33.27 -5.35 -75.08
N GLN A 875 -34.32 -5.93 -74.47
CA GLN A 875 -34.71 -7.37 -74.41
C GLN A 875 -33.66 -8.49 -74.29
N THR A 876 -33.87 -9.44 -73.34
CA THR A 876 -34.01 -10.89 -73.67
C THR A 876 -34.54 -11.74 -72.49
N SER A 877 -35.16 -12.88 -72.81
CA SER A 877 -35.60 -13.96 -71.89
C SER A 877 -34.57 -15.12 -71.88
N PHE A 878 -34.61 -16.17 -71.05
CA PHE A 878 -35.67 -17.21 -71.00
C PHE A 878 -35.44 -18.27 -69.87
N THR A 879 -36.54 -18.76 -69.26
CA THR A 879 -36.80 -19.97 -68.41
C THR A 879 -35.74 -20.65 -67.52
N GLY A 880 -36.20 -21.16 -66.34
CA GLY A 880 -35.43 -22.10 -65.49
C GLY A 880 -36.21 -23.19 -64.70
N GLY A 881 -37.56 -23.17 -64.66
CA GLY A 881 -38.38 -24.22 -64.00
C GLY A 881 -38.60 -24.07 -62.48
N GLY A 882 -39.74 -24.55 -61.96
CA GLY A 882 -40.08 -24.51 -60.52
C GLY A 882 -41.58 -24.45 -60.21
N PHE A 883 -42.26 -25.61 -60.11
CA PHE A 883 -43.67 -25.77 -59.71
C PHE A 883 -43.87 -25.48 -58.19
N ARG A 884 -45.06 -25.15 -57.64
CA ARG A 884 -46.44 -25.04 -58.18
C ARG A 884 -47.36 -24.14 -57.30
N MET A 885 -48.18 -23.31 -57.94
CA MET A 885 -49.61 -23.02 -57.68
C MET A 885 -50.18 -22.78 -56.24
N SER A 886 -50.83 -21.61 -56.12
CA SER A 886 -52.22 -21.42 -55.60
C SER A 886 -52.49 -21.44 -54.07
N VAL A 887 -53.63 -20.98 -53.52
CA VAL A 887 -54.93 -20.54 -54.11
C VAL A 887 -55.38 -19.13 -53.55
N PRO A 888 -56.65 -18.68 -53.41
CA PRO A 888 -57.00 -17.28 -53.71
C PRO A 888 -57.46 -16.44 -52.51
N GLN A 889 -57.67 -15.13 -52.75
CA GLN A 889 -58.80 -14.27 -52.31
C GLN A 889 -58.46 -12.81 -52.68
N SER A 890 -59.38 -11.89 -52.93
CA SER A 890 -60.81 -11.97 -53.28
C SER A 890 -61.28 -10.59 -53.77
N GLN A 891 -62.40 -10.50 -54.49
CA GLN A 891 -63.24 -9.31 -54.44
C GLN A 891 -64.70 -9.61 -54.81
N GLN A 892 -65.57 -8.65 -54.50
CA GLN A 892 -67.00 -8.86 -54.29
C GLN A 892 -67.87 -8.41 -55.48
N ILE A 893 -69.01 -9.09 -55.65
CA ILE A 893 -70.36 -8.55 -55.93
C ILE A 893 -70.46 -7.42 -56.99
N PRO A 894 -71.26 -7.63 -58.06
CA PRO A 894 -72.44 -6.76 -58.20
C PRO A 894 -73.80 -7.49 -58.26
N ILE A 895 -74.69 -7.09 -57.35
CA ILE A 895 -76.08 -6.68 -57.63
C ILE A 895 -76.96 -7.66 -58.45
N LYS A 896 -77.71 -8.52 -57.75
CA LYS A 896 -79.19 -8.37 -57.61
C LYS A 896 -79.75 -9.16 -56.45
#